data_AF-A0A2V4UHV8-F1
#
_entry.id   AF-A0A2V4UHV8-F1
#
_cell.length_a   1.000
_cell.length_b   1.000
_cell.length_c   1.000
_cell.angle_alpha   90.00
_cell.angle_beta   90.00
_cell.angle_gamma   90.00
#
_symmetry.space_group_name_H-M   'P 1'
#
loop_
_entity.id
_entity.type
_entity.pdbx_description
1 polymer ?
#
loop_
_entity_poly.entity_id
_entity_poly.type
_entity_poly.pdbx_seq_one_letter_code
_entity_poly.pdbx_strand_id
1 'polypeptide(L)'
;MKRYGIAIDGIHDDLYELETIEVDSKKIEEKKRQVKDAQAAVIEWVSRTVTDVEILWEIPISRAKNILGFGVFTEYIQSAVGISHPEAHKYRELTNPLIEQMIREGIIVIPNEKFKTASIENRRKLLNWYRQLSKEEKYALPIFGNKISFGKMSSGQFPIKINSLKLHVVKEALDFIHKDLEKIGLINPNYKSVAERTNEADINRKNPLESQISRFNRLAATNLNTASNFFVPSESEPFIQVEQLFASQCKAIYSESGRSNYRIASSSFINFLSELYGTGPLKIMEVIDEHTLSRYRKYLEQKIISKEISSHHANTTLSSVRKTLSRLTQVRDMEYSFFDINGFATSRETDTKKPFTMNERIQILDAIEKGLIESRASLTPYEKTGIGRNPLDKKGFIIRGLSTLENARWLFENLLMCKPVHYNTAKSSIEKSFLRIIANSDKGLSKIYDEWGVTPIVHVDILTPYLLRLAQITGLNVDPLLSLNMNDYVDSHPATSRPCLRYWKERSDGHKEYHLDLFNAELTWLTSSQTKSVKIIFEELDQLTSGIRQDIEDDAFKDRLFIYQSDSTKKHGRVSPILGNKQINAKALGASLSRFVEKYNLKNDAGEPLTLTISRFRPTFVSEMLKNGVPLREIQLMLGHSSIQTTIGYLDSLDLNSISRIKINDKLREIHQSTLDKQIEKLPEDIKSKNNHELVTSFHTPLAECRNIFDPPDFVKNLSSYIPGTPCSQYNKCLGCDNVIITAKNLPEIFAMKRDYTLLVEHNRVMDTPYGHVISENLELIKGITDPELSDFSLEDLENGQRLAEYIETTTLVDGVI
;
A
#
# COMPACT_ATOMS: atom_id res chain seq x y z
N MET A 1 83.80 -3.64 13.03
CA MET A 1 83.15 -4.84 13.59
C MET A 1 81.69 -4.87 13.15
N LYS A 2 81.32 -5.94 12.44
CA LYS A 2 79.98 -6.42 12.01
C LYS A 2 79.01 -5.44 11.32
N ARG A 3 79.03 -5.52 9.98
CA ARG A 3 77.90 -5.24 9.07
C ARG A 3 76.94 -6.45 9.09
N TYR A 4 75.63 -6.21 9.13
CA TYR A 4 74.62 -7.18 8.69
C TYR A 4 73.61 -6.45 7.80
N GLY A 5 73.60 -6.80 6.52
CA GLY A 5 72.54 -6.44 5.59
C GLY A 5 71.39 -7.43 5.72
N ILE A 6 70.17 -6.92 5.78
CA ILE A 6 68.92 -7.69 5.84
C ILE A 6 68.48 -7.90 4.38
N ALA A 7 68.48 -9.16 3.93
CA ALA A 7 67.84 -9.59 2.70
C ALA A 7 66.45 -10.14 3.04
N ILE A 8 65.47 -9.70 2.25
CA ILE A 8 64.09 -10.15 2.22
C ILE A 8 64.06 -11.46 1.43
N ASP A 9 63.61 -12.55 2.05
CA ASP A 9 63.11 -13.71 1.31
C ASP A 9 61.98 -14.41 2.07
N GLY A 10 60.85 -14.51 1.36
CA GLY A 10 59.95 -15.65 1.31
C GLY A 10 59.48 -16.28 2.61
N ILE A 11 58.32 -15.80 3.09
CA ILE A 11 57.48 -16.48 4.08
C ILE A 11 57.17 -17.90 3.59
N HIS A 12 57.68 -18.85 4.35
CA HIS A 12 57.24 -20.24 4.39
C HIS A 12 55.95 -20.36 5.22
N ASP A 13 55.13 -21.30 4.77
CA ASP A 13 54.12 -22.07 5.50
C ASP A 13 52.82 -21.35 5.89
N ASP A 14 51.77 -21.67 5.14
CA ASP A 14 50.50 -22.16 5.68
C ASP A 14 49.62 -22.63 4.52
N LEU A 15 49.43 -23.95 4.38
CA LEU A 15 48.26 -24.62 3.78
C LEU A 15 48.40 -26.14 4.01
N TYR A 16 48.35 -26.54 5.28
CA TYR A 16 47.88 -27.85 5.70
C TYR A 16 46.38 -27.71 5.96
N GLU A 17 45.56 -28.20 5.03
CA GLU A 17 44.21 -28.71 5.25
C GLU A 17 43.63 -29.05 3.87
N LEU A 18 43.55 -30.35 3.58
CA LEU A 18 42.46 -31.00 2.87
C LEU A 18 42.78 -32.50 2.82
N GLU A 19 42.15 -33.22 3.75
CA GLU A 19 41.90 -34.65 3.64
C GLU A 19 41.07 -34.97 2.39
N THR A 20 41.30 -36.20 1.92
CA THR A 20 40.39 -37.08 1.17
C THR A 20 39.97 -36.69 -0.25
N ILE A 21 40.80 -37.08 -1.21
CA ILE A 21 40.33 -38.01 -2.25
C ILE A 21 41.20 -39.27 -2.15
N GLU A 22 40.61 -40.33 -1.58
CA GLU A 22 41.01 -41.70 -1.81
C GLU A 22 41.02 -41.93 -3.33
N VAL A 23 42.20 -41.87 -3.94
CA VAL A 23 42.47 -42.78 -5.04
C VAL A 23 42.77 -44.09 -4.34
N ASP A 24 41.90 -45.07 -4.56
CA ASP A 24 42.09 -46.47 -4.20
C ASP A 24 43.30 -47.02 -4.99
N SER A 25 44.50 -46.53 -4.67
CA SER A 25 45.73 -47.22 -4.96
C SER A 25 45.76 -48.36 -3.96
N LYS A 26 45.19 -49.51 -4.35
CA LYS A 26 45.54 -50.79 -3.76
C LYS A 26 47.04 -50.76 -3.46
N LYS A 27 47.38 -50.80 -2.17
CA LYS A 27 48.73 -51.12 -1.71
C LYS A 27 49.08 -52.49 -2.28
N ILE A 28 49.64 -52.50 -3.47
CA ILE A 28 50.46 -53.59 -3.94
C ILE A 28 51.86 -53.21 -3.44
N GLU A 29 52.17 -53.61 -2.20
CA GLU A 29 53.55 -53.82 -1.79
C GLU A 29 54.11 -55.03 -2.56
N GLU A 30 54.26 -54.89 -3.89
CA GLU A 30 55.11 -55.79 -4.64
C GLU A 30 56.51 -55.21 -4.65
N LYS A 31 57.43 -55.98 -4.07
CA LYS A 31 58.88 -55.82 -4.18
C LYS A 31 59.25 -55.34 -5.59
N LYS A 32 59.64 -54.07 -5.70
CA LYS A 32 60.14 -53.44 -6.94
C LYS A 32 61.25 -54.30 -7.52
N ARG A 33 60.98 -55.00 -8.62
CA ARG A 33 62.01 -55.53 -9.51
C ARG A 33 62.82 -54.32 -9.98
N GLN A 34 64.12 -54.29 -9.69
CA GLN A 34 65.03 -53.34 -10.32
C GLN A 34 64.93 -53.52 -11.83
N VAL A 35 64.36 -52.52 -12.50
CA VAL A 35 64.39 -52.42 -13.96
C VAL A 35 65.86 -52.29 -14.34
N LYS A 36 66.44 -53.33 -14.96
CA LYS A 36 67.87 -53.38 -15.32
C LYS A 36 68.24 -52.36 -16.40
N ASP A 37 67.26 -51.93 -17.20
CA ASP A 37 67.41 -50.91 -18.24
C ASP A 37 66.17 -49.99 -18.27
N ALA A 38 66.26 -48.85 -17.59
CA ALA A 38 65.19 -47.86 -17.53
C ALA A 38 64.85 -47.25 -18.90
N GLN A 39 65.79 -47.24 -19.86
CA GLN A 39 65.54 -46.71 -21.20
C GLN A 39 64.67 -47.68 -22.00
N ALA A 40 65.02 -48.96 -22.02
CA ALA A 40 64.24 -50.00 -22.70
C ALA A 40 62.82 -50.12 -22.12
N ALA A 41 62.67 -50.01 -20.80
CA ALA A 41 61.37 -50.09 -20.14
C ALA A 41 60.44 -48.91 -20.50
N VAL A 42 60.97 -47.69 -20.64
CA VAL A 42 60.18 -46.54 -21.12
C VAL A 42 59.74 -46.73 -22.56
N ILE A 43 60.62 -47.26 -23.44
CA ILE A 43 60.30 -47.53 -24.85
C ILE A 43 59.20 -48.61 -24.96
N GLU A 44 59.32 -49.70 -24.20
CA GLU A 44 58.32 -50.76 -24.17
C GLU A 44 56.95 -50.23 -23.70
N TRP A 45 56.93 -49.47 -22.61
CA TRP A 45 55.71 -48.83 -22.11
C TRP A 45 55.06 -47.92 -23.17
N VAL A 46 55.85 -47.04 -23.79
CA VAL A 46 55.36 -46.15 -24.86
C VAL A 46 54.78 -46.97 -26.03
N SER A 47 55.45 -48.03 -26.47
CA SER A 47 54.98 -48.86 -27.59
C SER A 47 53.64 -49.57 -27.31
N ARG A 48 53.39 -49.94 -26.06
CA ARG A 48 52.14 -50.58 -25.63
C ARG A 48 51.01 -49.57 -25.43
N THR A 49 51.35 -48.37 -24.96
CA THR A 49 50.37 -47.34 -24.60
C THR A 49 49.97 -46.46 -25.78
N VAL A 50 50.85 -46.26 -26.78
CA VAL A 50 50.57 -45.34 -27.90
C VAL A 50 49.35 -45.76 -28.73
N THR A 51 48.97 -47.03 -28.74
CA THR A 51 47.80 -47.53 -29.48
C THR A 51 46.49 -47.50 -28.68
N ASP A 52 46.55 -47.25 -27.37
CA ASP A 52 45.37 -47.32 -26.49
C ASP A 52 44.85 -45.92 -26.14
N VAL A 53 43.79 -45.50 -26.84
CA VAL A 53 43.18 -44.18 -26.69
C VAL A 53 42.62 -43.97 -25.27
N GLU A 54 42.11 -45.00 -24.60
CA GLU A 54 41.59 -44.90 -23.23
C GLU A 54 42.72 -44.56 -22.26
N ILE A 55 43.85 -45.26 -22.37
CA ILE A 55 45.01 -45.00 -21.53
C ILE A 55 45.58 -43.61 -21.82
N LEU A 56 45.62 -43.18 -23.09
CA LEU A 56 46.10 -41.84 -23.46
C LEU A 56 45.29 -40.72 -22.76
N TRP A 57 43.99 -40.89 -22.54
CA TRP A 57 43.16 -39.93 -21.81
C TRP A 57 43.53 -39.80 -20.34
N GLU A 58 44.23 -40.77 -19.74
CA GLU A 58 44.65 -40.75 -18.33
C GLU A 58 46.04 -40.12 -18.11
N ILE A 59 46.86 -40.00 -19.17
CA ILE A 59 48.24 -39.52 -19.08
C ILE A 59 48.28 -38.01 -18.82
N PRO A 60 48.78 -37.55 -17.64
CA PRO A 60 48.89 -36.13 -17.34
C PRO A 60 50.10 -35.49 -18.03
N ILE A 61 49.95 -34.22 -18.41
CA ILE A 61 51.04 -33.41 -18.97
C ILE A 61 51.53 -32.35 -17.98
N SER A 62 52.80 -32.00 -18.08
CA SER A 62 53.39 -30.90 -17.33
C SER A 62 54.37 -30.09 -18.18
N ARG A 63 54.83 -28.97 -17.66
CA ARG A 63 55.76 -28.07 -18.36
C ARG A 63 57.05 -28.82 -18.72
N ALA A 64 57.51 -28.66 -19.95
CA ALA A 64 58.76 -29.24 -20.46
C ALA A 64 59.54 -28.20 -21.26
N LYS A 65 60.87 -28.37 -21.33
CA LYS A 65 61.76 -27.51 -22.12
C LYS A 65 61.90 -28.08 -23.55
N ASN A 66 60.79 -28.16 -24.28
CA ASN A 66 60.75 -28.63 -25.66
C ASN A 66 59.97 -27.64 -26.55
N ILE A 67 59.92 -27.90 -27.86
CA ILE A 67 59.29 -27.01 -28.86
C ILE A 67 57.79 -26.78 -28.54
N LEU A 68 57.11 -27.79 -27.98
CA LEU A 68 55.69 -27.73 -27.62
C LEU A 68 55.44 -27.02 -26.27
N GLY A 69 56.47 -26.86 -25.43
CA GLY A 69 56.38 -26.27 -24.08
C GLY A 69 55.79 -27.18 -23.00
N PHE A 70 55.50 -28.46 -23.32
CA PHE A 70 54.95 -29.46 -22.40
C PHE A 70 55.30 -30.89 -22.83
N GLY A 71 55.21 -31.83 -21.89
CA GLY A 71 55.40 -33.26 -22.13
C GLY A 71 54.77 -34.10 -21.01
N VAL A 72 54.85 -35.43 -21.07
CA VAL A 72 54.29 -36.32 -20.05
C VAL A 72 54.82 -36.00 -18.66
N PHE A 73 53.98 -36.00 -17.64
CA PHE A 73 54.36 -35.70 -16.26
C PHE A 73 55.37 -36.74 -15.72
N THR A 74 56.49 -36.28 -15.16
CA THR A 74 57.62 -37.14 -14.78
C THR A 74 57.24 -38.18 -13.72
N GLU A 75 56.45 -37.78 -12.74
CA GLU A 75 55.98 -38.60 -11.64
C GLU A 75 55.04 -39.70 -12.14
N TYR A 76 54.30 -39.45 -13.22
CA TYR A 76 53.47 -40.47 -13.87
C TYR A 76 54.32 -41.52 -14.59
N ILE A 77 55.39 -41.10 -15.27
CA ILE A 77 56.36 -42.04 -15.90
C ILE A 77 57.01 -42.91 -14.83
N GLN A 78 57.40 -42.31 -13.71
CA GLN A 78 57.96 -43.01 -12.56
C GLN A 78 57.00 -44.10 -12.06
N SER A 79 55.72 -43.79 -11.87
CA SER A 79 54.73 -44.78 -11.40
C SER A 79 54.38 -45.84 -12.45
N ALA A 80 54.23 -45.44 -13.72
CA ALA A 80 53.80 -46.33 -14.79
C ALA A 80 54.86 -47.35 -15.19
N VAL A 81 56.15 -46.96 -15.15
CA VAL A 81 57.28 -47.80 -15.57
C VAL A 81 57.99 -48.43 -14.35
N GLY A 82 57.84 -47.87 -13.15
CA GLY A 82 58.46 -48.37 -11.93
C GLY A 82 59.94 -48.00 -11.77
N ILE A 83 60.40 -46.92 -12.40
CA ILE A 83 61.79 -46.43 -12.37
C ILE A 83 61.99 -45.30 -11.35
N SER A 84 63.22 -44.81 -11.15
CA SER A 84 63.46 -43.66 -10.27
C SER A 84 63.06 -42.33 -10.93
N HIS A 85 62.73 -41.31 -10.13
CA HIS A 85 62.37 -39.98 -10.65
C HIS A 85 63.47 -39.34 -11.54
N PRO A 86 64.79 -39.42 -11.20
CA PRO A 86 65.85 -38.92 -12.08
C PRO A 86 65.90 -39.64 -13.44
N GLU A 87 65.67 -40.96 -13.46
CA GLU A 87 65.62 -41.74 -14.69
C GLU A 87 64.39 -41.40 -15.54
N ALA A 88 63.22 -41.24 -14.90
CA ALA A 88 62.00 -40.79 -15.56
C ALA A 88 62.17 -39.39 -16.18
N HIS A 89 62.86 -38.48 -15.49
CA HIS A 89 63.18 -37.16 -16.02
C HIS A 89 64.16 -37.25 -17.20
N LYS A 90 65.21 -38.07 -17.07
CA LYS A 90 66.24 -38.26 -18.10
C LYS A 90 65.64 -38.81 -19.40
N TYR A 91 64.72 -39.76 -19.32
CA TYR A 91 64.12 -40.42 -20.48
C TYR A 91 62.74 -39.87 -20.88
N ARG A 92 62.33 -38.73 -20.31
CA ARG A 92 61.03 -38.10 -20.57
C ARG A 92 60.77 -37.86 -22.06
N GLU A 93 61.78 -37.48 -22.84
CA GLU A 93 61.64 -37.23 -24.29
C GLU A 93 61.26 -38.48 -25.09
N LEU A 94 61.54 -39.69 -24.58
CA LEU A 94 61.12 -40.94 -25.24
C LEU A 94 59.60 -41.12 -25.22
N THR A 95 58.87 -40.32 -24.43
CA THR A 95 57.41 -40.31 -24.37
C THR A 95 56.74 -39.39 -25.40
N ASN A 96 57.51 -38.66 -26.22
CA ASN A 96 57.00 -37.79 -27.26
C ASN A 96 56.02 -38.47 -28.24
N PRO A 97 56.18 -39.75 -28.64
CA PRO A 97 55.18 -40.46 -29.45
C PRO A 97 53.79 -40.49 -28.83
N LEU A 98 53.68 -40.53 -27.49
CA LEU A 98 52.40 -40.46 -26.78
C LEU A 98 51.75 -39.09 -26.95
N ILE A 99 52.54 -38.01 -26.84
CA ILE A 99 52.04 -36.63 -27.03
C ILE A 99 51.59 -36.41 -28.48
N GLU A 100 52.37 -36.91 -29.45
CA GLU A 100 51.98 -36.83 -30.87
C GLU A 100 50.68 -37.58 -31.16
N GLN A 101 50.50 -38.75 -30.54
CA GLN A 101 49.25 -39.48 -30.68
C GLN A 101 48.08 -38.78 -29.98
N MET A 102 48.28 -38.23 -28.78
CA MET A 102 47.27 -37.43 -28.08
C MET A 102 46.82 -36.20 -28.90
N ILE A 103 47.73 -35.60 -29.67
CA ILE A 103 47.40 -34.50 -30.59
C ILE A 103 46.60 -35.03 -31.79
N ARG A 104 47.01 -36.15 -32.40
CA ARG A 104 46.30 -36.78 -33.52
C ARG A 104 44.87 -37.17 -33.17
N GLU A 105 44.66 -37.71 -31.96
CA GLU A 105 43.34 -38.11 -31.44
C GLU A 105 42.51 -36.92 -30.91
N GLY A 106 43.04 -35.69 -30.95
CA GLY A 106 42.34 -34.49 -30.47
C GLY A 106 42.19 -34.39 -28.94
N ILE A 107 42.86 -35.28 -28.19
CA ILE A 107 42.92 -35.26 -26.71
C ILE A 107 43.60 -33.96 -26.27
N ILE A 108 44.74 -33.64 -26.90
CA ILE A 108 45.47 -32.39 -26.72
C ILE A 108 45.22 -31.50 -27.94
N VAL A 109 44.72 -30.30 -27.70
CA VAL A 109 44.59 -29.26 -28.73
C VAL A 109 45.54 -28.13 -28.38
N ILE A 110 46.40 -27.77 -29.33
CA ILE A 110 47.34 -26.67 -29.20
C ILE A 110 46.66 -25.41 -29.74
N PRO A 111 46.40 -24.39 -28.89
CA PRO A 111 45.80 -23.14 -29.34
C PRO A 111 46.75 -22.34 -30.23
N ASN A 112 46.20 -21.54 -31.15
CA ASN A 112 46.97 -20.64 -32.02
C ASN A 112 47.59 -19.45 -31.26
N GLU A 113 47.16 -19.19 -30.03
CA GLU A 113 47.63 -18.10 -29.16
C GLU A 113 48.56 -18.59 -28.05
N LYS A 114 49.21 -17.66 -27.33
CA LYS A 114 50.04 -18.00 -26.16
C LYS A 114 49.21 -18.74 -25.11
N PHE A 115 49.56 -20.00 -24.86
CA PHE A 115 48.87 -20.87 -23.91
C PHE A 115 49.74 -21.21 -22.69
N LYS A 116 49.10 -21.61 -21.59
CA LYS A 116 49.77 -22.20 -20.42
C LYS A 116 49.51 -23.71 -20.42
N THR A 117 50.52 -24.52 -20.08
CA THR A 117 50.38 -25.98 -19.97
C THR A 117 49.22 -26.39 -19.06
N ALA A 118 49.04 -25.67 -17.95
CA ALA A 118 47.92 -25.90 -17.02
C ALA A 118 46.53 -25.73 -17.68
N SER A 119 46.40 -24.87 -18.70
CA SER A 119 45.15 -24.69 -19.44
C SER A 119 44.81 -25.90 -20.30
N ILE A 120 45.82 -26.50 -20.94
CA ILE A 120 45.66 -27.71 -21.76
C ILE A 120 45.34 -28.92 -20.87
N GLU A 121 46.06 -29.05 -19.75
CA GLU A 121 45.81 -30.14 -18.79
C GLU A 121 44.41 -30.05 -18.15
N ASN A 122 43.95 -28.85 -17.80
CA ASN A 122 42.60 -28.66 -17.29
C ASN A 122 41.52 -28.99 -18.34
N ARG A 123 41.77 -28.70 -19.62
CA ARG A 123 40.88 -29.11 -20.72
C ARG A 123 40.79 -30.63 -20.83
N ARG A 124 41.95 -31.32 -20.82
CA ARG A 124 42.00 -32.80 -20.86
C ARG A 124 41.21 -33.40 -19.72
N LYS A 125 41.46 -32.95 -18.48
CA LYS A 125 40.76 -33.42 -17.27
C LYS A 125 39.24 -33.23 -17.35
N LEU A 126 38.80 -32.06 -17.82
CA LEU A 126 37.38 -31.75 -17.96
C LEU A 126 36.67 -32.65 -18.98
N LEU A 127 37.27 -32.86 -20.15
CA LEU A 127 36.69 -33.71 -21.19
C LEU A 127 36.74 -35.19 -20.81
N ASN A 128 37.82 -35.66 -20.18
CA ASN A 128 37.92 -37.04 -19.72
C ASN A 128 36.82 -37.36 -18.70
N TRP A 129 36.67 -36.50 -17.70
CA TRP A 129 35.59 -36.60 -16.72
C TRP A 129 34.20 -36.65 -17.38
N TYR A 130 33.90 -35.72 -18.29
CA TYR A 130 32.59 -35.68 -18.94
C TYR A 130 32.31 -36.92 -19.80
N ARG A 131 33.35 -37.48 -20.44
CA ARG A 131 33.25 -38.69 -21.26
C ARG A 131 32.94 -39.93 -20.41
N GLN A 132 33.48 -39.99 -19.20
CA GLN A 132 33.28 -41.11 -18.28
C GLN A 132 31.89 -41.13 -17.64
N LEU A 133 31.12 -40.04 -17.72
CA LEU A 133 29.75 -40.00 -17.19
C LEU A 133 28.80 -40.84 -18.05
N SER A 134 28.09 -41.75 -17.39
CA SER A 134 26.92 -42.45 -17.94
C SER A 134 25.79 -41.48 -18.28
N LYS A 135 24.79 -41.97 -19.02
CA LYS A 135 23.63 -41.15 -19.38
C LYS A 135 22.87 -40.70 -18.13
N GLU A 136 22.70 -41.59 -17.16
CA GLU A 136 22.03 -41.35 -15.89
C GLU A 136 22.78 -40.29 -15.05
N GLU A 137 24.11 -40.37 -14.97
CA GLU A 137 24.93 -39.37 -14.26
C GLU A 137 24.88 -38.00 -14.93
N LYS A 138 24.82 -37.95 -16.28
CA LYS A 138 24.61 -36.69 -16.99
C LYS A 138 23.28 -36.04 -16.61
N TYR A 139 22.18 -36.81 -16.50
CA TYR A 139 20.88 -36.31 -16.02
C TYR A 139 20.89 -35.82 -14.57
N ALA A 140 21.80 -36.33 -13.75
CA ALA A 140 21.96 -35.91 -12.36
C ALA A 140 22.78 -34.62 -12.18
N LEU A 141 23.35 -34.05 -13.26
CA LEU A 141 24.15 -32.83 -13.17
C LEU A 141 23.29 -31.63 -12.72
N PRO A 142 23.78 -30.79 -11.78
CA PRO A 142 23.02 -29.64 -11.30
C PRO A 142 22.98 -28.54 -12.36
N ILE A 143 21.85 -28.39 -13.05
CA ILE A 143 21.65 -27.32 -14.04
C ILE A 143 21.00 -26.10 -13.37
N PHE A 144 21.61 -24.93 -13.51
CA PHE A 144 21.03 -23.66 -13.07
C PHE A 144 21.29 -22.60 -14.13
N GLY A 145 20.24 -21.89 -14.56
CA GLY A 145 20.37 -20.89 -15.61
C GLY A 145 20.81 -21.47 -16.96
N ASN A 146 20.37 -22.70 -17.27
CA ASN A 146 20.69 -23.41 -18.52
C ASN A 146 22.19 -23.71 -18.73
N LYS A 147 22.95 -23.81 -17.62
CA LYS A 147 24.37 -24.18 -17.58
C LYS A 147 24.63 -25.09 -16.40
N ILE A 148 25.72 -25.85 -16.45
CA ILE A 148 26.17 -26.67 -15.32
C ILE A 148 26.58 -25.74 -14.18
N SER A 149 25.99 -25.97 -13.00
CA SER A 149 26.26 -25.22 -11.78
C SER A 149 27.35 -25.89 -10.97
N PHE A 150 28.62 -25.67 -11.35
CA PHE A 150 29.78 -26.26 -10.68
C PHE A 150 29.87 -25.95 -9.18
N GLY A 151 29.34 -24.81 -8.72
CA GLY A 151 29.32 -24.45 -7.29
C GLY A 151 28.30 -25.23 -6.44
N LYS A 152 27.42 -26.02 -7.06
CA LYS A 152 26.45 -26.91 -6.39
C LYS A 152 26.89 -28.38 -6.41
N MET A 153 28.04 -28.68 -7.00
CA MET A 153 28.64 -30.02 -6.97
C MET A 153 29.44 -30.18 -5.67
N SER A 154 29.49 -31.38 -5.10
CA SER A 154 30.30 -31.62 -3.90
C SER A 154 31.80 -31.59 -4.21
N SER A 155 32.60 -31.20 -3.22
CA SER A 155 34.06 -31.23 -3.29
C SER A 155 34.53 -32.65 -3.62
N GLY A 156 35.05 -32.86 -4.82
CA GLY A 156 35.48 -34.18 -5.33
C GLY A 156 34.77 -34.65 -6.60
N GLN A 157 33.58 -34.12 -6.92
CA GLN A 157 32.85 -34.49 -8.14
C GLN A 157 33.32 -33.78 -9.42
N PHE A 158 34.19 -32.77 -9.28
CA PHE A 158 34.62 -31.91 -10.38
C PHE A 158 36.16 -31.90 -10.52
N PRO A 159 36.72 -32.23 -11.71
CA PRO A 159 38.14 -32.57 -11.86
C PRO A 159 39.09 -31.37 -11.89
N ILE A 160 38.58 -30.13 -11.90
CA ILE A 160 39.38 -28.90 -12.01
C ILE A 160 38.93 -27.82 -11.02
N LYS A 161 39.82 -26.88 -10.67
CA LYS A 161 39.45 -25.72 -9.83
C LYS A 161 38.53 -24.77 -10.59
N ILE A 162 37.50 -24.22 -9.92
CA ILE A 162 36.51 -23.27 -10.49
C ILE A 162 37.18 -22.08 -11.21
N ASN A 163 38.28 -21.54 -10.67
CA ASN A 163 39.01 -20.44 -11.29
C ASN A 163 39.58 -20.77 -12.69
N SER A 164 39.77 -22.05 -13.01
CA SER A 164 40.28 -22.52 -14.29
C SER A 164 39.25 -22.42 -15.43
N LEU A 165 37.96 -22.29 -15.10
CA LEU A 165 36.87 -22.14 -16.07
C LEU A 165 36.99 -20.86 -16.92
N LYS A 166 37.74 -19.86 -16.43
CA LYS A 166 37.98 -18.59 -17.13
C LYS A 166 39.00 -18.70 -18.27
N LEU A 167 39.72 -19.82 -18.36
CA LEU A 167 40.76 -20.04 -19.39
C LEU A 167 40.10 -20.37 -20.73
N HIS A 168 40.52 -19.71 -21.81
CA HIS A 168 39.92 -19.84 -23.15
C HIS A 168 39.75 -21.31 -23.61
N VAL A 169 40.82 -22.09 -23.50
CA VAL A 169 40.88 -23.50 -23.91
C VAL A 169 39.92 -24.39 -23.10
N VAL A 170 39.67 -24.05 -21.83
CA VAL A 170 38.71 -24.76 -20.98
C VAL A 170 37.27 -24.34 -21.32
N LYS A 171 37.07 -23.07 -21.68
CA LYS A 171 35.78 -22.54 -22.12
C LYS A 171 35.29 -23.24 -23.40
N GLU A 172 36.18 -23.48 -24.36
CA GLU A 172 35.84 -24.25 -25.57
C GLU A 172 35.36 -25.68 -25.25
N ALA A 173 36.00 -26.35 -24.28
CA ALA A 173 35.55 -27.66 -23.82
C ALA A 173 34.19 -27.61 -23.11
N LEU A 174 33.91 -26.55 -22.33
CA LEU A 174 32.59 -26.33 -21.75
C LEU A 174 31.52 -26.09 -22.82
N ASP A 175 31.85 -25.35 -23.88
CA ASP A 175 30.93 -25.10 -24.99
C ASP A 175 30.62 -26.40 -25.75
N PHE A 176 31.61 -27.29 -25.91
CA PHE A 176 31.39 -28.64 -26.41
C PHE A 176 30.44 -29.45 -25.51
N ILE A 177 30.67 -29.46 -24.19
CA ILE A 177 29.81 -30.14 -23.22
C ILE A 177 28.39 -29.58 -23.26
N HIS A 178 28.22 -28.25 -23.31
CA HIS A 178 26.90 -27.62 -23.38
C HIS A 178 26.14 -28.02 -24.65
N LYS A 179 26.80 -28.06 -25.81
CA LYS A 179 26.18 -28.52 -27.06
C LYS A 179 25.76 -29.99 -26.99
N ASP A 180 26.53 -30.83 -26.30
CA ASP A 180 26.17 -32.24 -26.09
C ASP A 180 24.95 -32.36 -25.15
N LEU A 181 24.91 -31.61 -24.06
CA LEU A 181 23.77 -31.56 -23.13
C LEU A 181 22.50 -30.98 -23.75
N GLU A 182 22.64 -30.04 -24.69
CA GLU A 182 21.54 -29.53 -25.52
C GLU A 182 20.96 -30.64 -26.40
N LYS A 183 21.81 -31.44 -27.08
CA LYS A 183 21.37 -32.59 -27.88
C LYS A 183 20.68 -33.67 -27.03
N ILE A 184 21.12 -33.87 -25.79
CA ILE A 184 20.50 -34.83 -24.85
C ILE A 184 19.19 -34.26 -24.25
N GLY A 185 18.91 -32.96 -24.41
CA GLY A 185 17.67 -32.30 -23.97
C GLY A 185 17.69 -31.82 -22.52
N LEU A 186 18.85 -31.78 -21.85
CA LEU A 186 18.96 -31.23 -20.48
C LEU A 186 18.99 -29.69 -20.47
N ILE A 187 19.46 -29.09 -21.57
CA ILE A 187 19.63 -27.65 -21.73
C ILE A 187 18.71 -27.21 -22.86
N ASN A 188 17.90 -26.19 -22.60
CA ASN A 188 16.91 -25.69 -23.56
C ASN A 188 17.55 -24.64 -24.49
N PRO A 189 17.57 -24.84 -25.82
CA PRO A 189 18.14 -23.88 -26.78
C PRO A 189 17.42 -22.52 -26.78
N ASN A 190 16.14 -22.48 -26.37
CA ASN A 190 15.32 -21.28 -26.31
C ASN A 190 15.34 -20.61 -24.93
N TYR A 191 16.25 -21.00 -24.04
CA TYR A 191 16.35 -20.39 -22.72
C TYR A 191 16.86 -18.94 -22.81
N LYS A 192 16.09 -18.01 -22.25
CA LYS A 192 16.50 -16.61 -22.07
C LYS A 192 16.87 -16.36 -20.61
N SER A 193 18.10 -15.91 -20.38
CA SER A 193 18.55 -15.51 -19.05
C SER A 193 17.73 -14.34 -18.50
N VAL A 194 17.77 -14.12 -17.18
CA VAL A 194 17.12 -12.94 -16.56
C VAL A 194 17.71 -11.65 -17.15
N ALA A 195 19.01 -11.61 -17.40
CA ALA A 195 19.67 -10.46 -18.01
C ALA A 195 19.18 -10.21 -19.44
N GLU A 196 19.05 -11.24 -20.28
CA GLU A 196 18.51 -11.12 -21.64
C GLU A 196 17.03 -10.74 -21.62
N ARG A 197 16.20 -11.33 -20.74
CA ARG A 197 14.80 -10.91 -20.58
C ARG A 197 14.67 -9.47 -20.09
N THR A 198 15.58 -9.02 -19.22
CA THR A 198 15.61 -7.64 -18.73
C THR A 198 16.11 -6.69 -19.81
N ASN A 199 17.11 -7.10 -20.60
CA ASN A 199 17.63 -6.32 -21.72
C ASN A 199 16.62 -6.26 -22.87
N GLU A 200 15.89 -7.34 -23.18
CA GLU A 200 14.74 -7.32 -24.09
C GLU A 200 13.62 -6.44 -23.54
N ALA A 201 13.33 -6.50 -22.24
CA ALA A 201 12.36 -5.59 -21.62
C ALA A 201 12.83 -4.13 -21.65
N ASP A 202 14.14 -3.87 -21.53
CA ASP A 202 14.74 -2.54 -21.59
C ASP A 202 14.89 -2.02 -23.04
N ILE A 203 15.11 -2.91 -24.01
CA ILE A 203 15.05 -2.62 -25.46
C ILE A 203 13.60 -2.34 -25.87
N ASN A 204 12.63 -3.13 -25.39
CA ASN A 204 11.20 -2.86 -25.56
C ASN A 204 10.73 -1.60 -24.82
N ARG A 205 11.44 -1.16 -23.77
CA ARG A 205 11.24 0.16 -23.16
C ARG A 205 11.89 1.29 -23.96
N LYS A 206 12.95 1.01 -24.74
CA LYS A 206 13.71 1.98 -25.53
C LYS A 206 13.18 2.17 -26.95
N ASN A 207 12.46 1.20 -27.51
CA ASN A 207 11.60 1.39 -28.68
C ASN A 207 10.22 1.84 -28.17
N PRO A 208 9.85 3.12 -28.26
CA PRO A 208 8.54 3.52 -27.78
C PRO A 208 7.52 3.00 -28.78
N LEU A 209 6.89 1.86 -28.46
CA LEU A 209 5.46 1.73 -28.74
C LEU A 209 4.84 2.99 -28.13
N GLU A 210 4.28 3.85 -28.98
CA GLU A 210 3.59 5.06 -28.57
C GLU A 210 2.69 4.72 -27.38
N SER A 211 2.93 5.34 -26.21
CA SER A 211 2.10 5.04 -25.04
C SER A 211 0.65 5.41 -25.37
N GLN A 212 -0.33 4.68 -24.82
CA GLN A 212 -1.74 4.97 -25.07
C GLN A 212 -2.11 6.43 -24.76
N ILE A 213 -1.44 7.04 -23.77
CA ILE A 213 -1.57 8.48 -23.44
C ILE A 213 -1.03 9.36 -24.56
N SER A 214 0.19 9.10 -25.03
CA SER A 214 0.81 9.83 -26.15
C SER A 214 -0.06 9.73 -27.42
N ARG A 215 -0.56 8.52 -27.70
CA ARG A 215 -1.46 8.24 -28.83
C ARG A 215 -2.74 9.05 -28.76
N PHE A 216 -3.43 9.04 -27.61
CA PHE A 216 -4.63 9.84 -27.40
C PHE A 216 -4.34 11.34 -27.53
N ASN A 217 -3.23 11.83 -26.99
CA ASN A 217 -2.85 13.24 -27.11
C ASN A 217 -2.58 13.63 -28.57
N ARG A 218 -1.89 12.78 -29.35
CA ARG A 218 -1.65 12.98 -30.78
C ARG A 218 -2.97 13.01 -31.56
N LEU A 219 -3.85 12.05 -31.33
CA LEU A 219 -5.14 11.98 -32.04
C LEU A 219 -6.06 13.16 -31.67
N ALA A 220 -6.07 13.58 -30.40
CA ALA A 220 -6.85 14.73 -29.92
C ALA A 220 -6.31 16.10 -30.38
N ALA A 221 -5.08 16.17 -30.91
CA ALA A 221 -4.51 17.41 -31.44
C ALA A 221 -5.27 17.90 -32.67
N THR A 222 -5.82 16.98 -33.48
CA THR A 222 -6.65 17.31 -34.64
C THR A 222 -8.09 17.52 -34.21
N ASN A 223 -8.62 18.74 -34.36
CA ASN A 223 -10.00 19.03 -34.00
C ASN A 223 -10.97 18.36 -34.98
N LEU A 224 -11.83 17.49 -34.46
CA LEU A 224 -12.79 16.72 -35.24
C LEU A 224 -14.08 17.53 -35.48
N ASN A 225 -14.02 18.49 -36.40
CA ASN A 225 -15.16 19.38 -36.69
C ASN A 225 -15.96 18.95 -37.93
N THR A 226 -15.31 18.30 -38.90
CA THR A 226 -15.92 17.79 -40.13
C THR A 226 -15.52 16.33 -40.37
N ALA A 227 -16.28 15.59 -41.18
CA ALA A 227 -15.98 14.20 -41.53
C ALA A 227 -14.58 14.02 -42.13
N SER A 228 -14.10 15.00 -42.90
CA SER A 228 -12.78 15.00 -43.52
C SER A 228 -11.61 15.04 -42.55
N ASN A 229 -11.86 15.39 -41.27
CA ASN A 229 -10.83 15.46 -40.24
C ASN A 229 -10.50 14.08 -39.63
N PHE A 230 -11.23 13.03 -40.00
CA PHE A 230 -10.90 11.67 -39.58
C PHE A 230 -9.62 11.17 -40.28
N PHE A 231 -8.74 10.53 -39.53
CA PHE A 231 -7.62 9.81 -40.13
C PHE A 231 -8.11 8.65 -40.98
N VAL A 232 -7.36 8.31 -42.03
CA VAL A 232 -7.67 7.16 -42.89
C VAL A 232 -7.19 5.88 -42.19
N PRO A 233 -8.06 4.88 -41.99
CA PRO A 233 -7.66 3.58 -41.44
C PRO A 233 -6.60 2.89 -42.29
N SER A 234 -5.64 2.25 -41.64
CA SER A 234 -4.57 1.47 -42.29
C SER A 234 -4.43 0.09 -41.66
N GLU A 235 -3.75 -0.85 -42.32
CA GLU A 235 -3.47 -2.18 -41.75
C GLU A 235 -2.73 -2.11 -40.40
N SER A 236 -1.87 -1.09 -40.22
CA SER A 236 -1.16 -0.85 -38.97
C SER A 236 -2.00 -0.16 -37.90
N GLU A 237 -3.03 0.59 -38.28
CA GLU A 237 -3.91 1.34 -37.37
C GLU A 237 -5.38 1.19 -37.81
N PRO A 238 -5.95 -0.02 -37.69
CA PRO A 238 -7.24 -0.34 -38.31
C PRO A 238 -8.43 0.43 -37.69
N PHE A 239 -8.35 0.76 -36.39
CA PHE A 239 -9.42 1.44 -35.66
C PHE A 239 -9.12 2.91 -35.35
N ILE A 240 -8.20 3.54 -36.08
CA ILE A 240 -7.70 4.90 -35.77
C ILE A 240 -8.82 5.95 -35.67
N GLN A 241 -9.88 5.84 -36.46
CA GLN A 241 -11.02 6.76 -36.41
C GLN A 241 -11.79 6.64 -35.08
N VAL A 242 -11.95 5.42 -34.58
CA VAL A 242 -12.59 5.15 -33.29
C VAL A 242 -11.74 5.76 -32.18
N GLU A 243 -10.44 5.47 -32.17
CA GLU A 243 -9.51 6.04 -31.19
C GLU A 243 -9.51 7.58 -31.24
N GLN A 244 -9.54 8.17 -32.43
CA GLN A 244 -9.60 9.63 -32.60
C GLN A 244 -10.88 10.23 -32.04
N LEU A 245 -12.03 9.57 -32.24
CA LEU A 245 -13.31 10.02 -31.70
C LEU A 245 -13.30 10.01 -30.17
N PHE A 246 -12.81 8.92 -29.55
CA PHE A 246 -12.62 8.85 -28.10
C PHE A 246 -11.62 9.88 -27.59
N ALA A 247 -10.51 10.09 -28.31
CA ALA A 247 -9.49 11.08 -27.96
C ALA A 247 -10.04 12.52 -28.00
N SER A 248 -10.84 12.85 -29.02
CA SER A 248 -11.54 14.14 -29.13
C SER A 248 -12.43 14.40 -27.92
N GLN A 249 -13.22 13.42 -27.49
CA GLN A 249 -14.08 13.57 -26.32
C GLN A 249 -13.27 13.62 -25.01
N CYS A 250 -12.19 12.84 -24.92
CA CYS A 250 -11.28 12.80 -23.79
C CYS A 250 -10.60 14.15 -23.53
N LYS A 251 -10.35 14.96 -24.59
CA LYS A 251 -9.72 16.30 -24.49
C LYS A 251 -10.53 17.27 -23.62
N ALA A 252 -11.86 17.16 -23.61
CA ALA A 252 -12.75 18.00 -22.81
C ALA A 252 -12.78 17.61 -21.32
N ILE A 253 -12.12 16.51 -20.94
CA ILE A 253 -12.10 16.01 -19.57
C ILE A 253 -10.83 16.52 -18.86
N TYR A 254 -11.02 17.15 -17.71
CA TYR A 254 -9.91 17.67 -16.90
C TYR A 254 -9.24 16.58 -16.05
N SER A 255 -10.02 15.71 -15.40
CA SER A 255 -9.47 14.71 -14.46
C SER A 255 -8.79 13.52 -15.16
N GLU A 256 -7.67 13.07 -14.62
CA GLU A 256 -6.92 11.94 -15.21
C GLU A 256 -7.65 10.61 -15.07
N SER A 257 -8.38 10.43 -13.97
CA SER A 257 -9.28 9.28 -13.77
C SER A 257 -10.39 9.25 -14.84
N GLY A 258 -10.96 10.41 -15.16
CA GLY A 258 -11.94 10.57 -16.23
C GLY A 258 -11.35 10.24 -17.59
N ARG A 259 -10.15 10.76 -17.90
CA ARG A 259 -9.42 10.45 -19.15
C ARG A 259 -9.10 8.95 -19.26
N SER A 260 -8.76 8.31 -18.15
CA SER A 260 -8.53 6.86 -18.09
C SER A 260 -9.76 6.06 -18.48
N ASN A 261 -10.95 6.47 -18.02
CA ASN A 261 -12.21 5.80 -18.39
C ASN A 261 -12.44 5.83 -19.91
N TYR A 262 -12.12 6.92 -20.62
CA TYR A 262 -12.24 6.99 -22.07
C TYR A 262 -11.23 6.09 -22.79
N ARG A 263 -10.00 5.99 -22.29
CA ARG A 263 -8.98 5.08 -22.85
C ARG A 263 -9.40 3.62 -22.69
N ILE A 264 -9.87 3.24 -21.50
CA ILE A 264 -10.38 1.90 -21.21
C ILE A 264 -11.61 1.61 -22.07
N ALA A 265 -12.53 2.57 -22.17
CA ALA A 265 -13.73 2.42 -22.98
C ALA A 265 -13.45 2.31 -24.47
N SER A 266 -12.47 3.06 -24.99
CA SER A 266 -12.01 2.92 -26.37
C SER A 266 -11.49 1.52 -26.64
N SER A 267 -10.65 0.96 -25.76
CA SER A 267 -10.16 -0.41 -25.92
C SER A 267 -11.29 -1.44 -25.86
N SER A 268 -12.22 -1.30 -24.90
CA SER A 268 -13.38 -2.19 -24.79
C SER A 268 -14.30 -2.11 -26.01
N PHE A 269 -14.51 -0.92 -26.57
CA PHE A 269 -15.34 -0.69 -27.74
C PHE A 269 -14.67 -1.19 -29.03
N ILE A 270 -13.35 -1.04 -29.16
CA ILE A 270 -12.58 -1.60 -30.27
C ILE A 270 -12.65 -3.13 -30.25
N ASN A 271 -12.54 -3.77 -29.09
CA ASN A 271 -12.71 -5.22 -28.97
C ASN A 271 -14.10 -5.65 -29.45
N PHE A 272 -15.14 -4.93 -29.04
CA PHE A 272 -16.51 -5.17 -29.52
C PHE A 272 -16.63 -5.06 -31.04
N LEU A 273 -16.06 -4.01 -31.65
CA LEU A 273 -16.08 -3.85 -33.11
C LEU A 273 -15.24 -4.92 -33.82
N SER A 274 -14.13 -5.34 -33.20
CA SER A 274 -13.23 -6.37 -33.75
C SER A 274 -13.91 -7.75 -33.78
N GLU A 275 -14.70 -8.07 -32.76
CA GLU A 275 -15.49 -9.31 -32.72
C GLU A 275 -16.61 -9.31 -33.78
N LEU A 276 -17.17 -8.14 -34.12
CA LEU A 276 -18.25 -8.03 -35.10
C LEU A 276 -17.76 -7.96 -36.55
N TYR A 277 -16.68 -7.23 -36.82
CA TYR A 277 -16.25 -6.86 -38.17
C TYR A 277 -14.82 -7.29 -38.51
N GLY A 278 -14.13 -7.98 -37.59
CA GLY A 278 -12.74 -8.39 -37.75
C GLY A 278 -11.73 -7.29 -37.42
N THR A 279 -10.45 -7.57 -37.61
CA THR A 279 -9.33 -6.68 -37.23
C THR A 279 -8.81 -5.80 -38.36
N GLY A 280 -9.52 -5.75 -39.49
CA GLY A 280 -9.12 -4.97 -40.67
C GLY A 280 -9.44 -3.47 -40.53
N PRO A 281 -8.93 -2.62 -41.46
CA PRO A 281 -9.18 -1.18 -41.45
C PRO A 281 -10.68 -0.84 -41.47
N LEU A 282 -11.14 -0.11 -40.45
CA LEU A 282 -12.56 0.15 -40.20
C LEU A 282 -12.88 1.64 -40.32
N LYS A 283 -13.86 1.97 -41.17
CA LYS A 283 -14.41 3.32 -41.29
C LYS A 283 -15.68 3.48 -40.45
N ILE A 284 -15.72 4.51 -39.61
CA ILE A 284 -16.86 4.76 -38.71
C ILE A 284 -18.18 4.91 -39.48
N MET A 285 -18.16 5.60 -40.62
CA MET A 285 -19.35 5.87 -41.43
C MET A 285 -20.00 4.63 -42.05
N GLU A 286 -19.24 3.54 -42.19
CA GLU A 286 -19.75 2.30 -42.79
C GLU A 286 -20.29 1.34 -41.73
N VAL A 287 -19.96 1.57 -40.45
CA VAL A 287 -20.11 0.55 -39.40
C VAL A 287 -20.96 1.01 -38.21
N ILE A 288 -20.87 2.29 -37.84
CA ILE A 288 -21.64 2.84 -36.73
C ILE A 288 -23.00 3.30 -37.25
N ASP A 289 -24.05 2.76 -36.63
CA ASP A 289 -25.45 3.02 -36.94
C ASP A 289 -26.25 3.39 -35.68
N GLU A 290 -27.54 3.69 -35.87
CA GLU A 290 -28.44 4.14 -34.81
C GLU A 290 -28.58 3.13 -33.65
N HIS A 291 -28.27 1.85 -33.89
CA HIS A 291 -28.39 0.75 -32.94
C HIS A 291 -27.06 0.33 -32.30
N THR A 292 -25.95 0.99 -32.64
CA THR A 292 -24.61 0.61 -32.16
C THR A 292 -24.52 0.62 -30.64
N LEU A 293 -25.12 1.62 -29.98
CA LEU A 293 -25.11 1.70 -28.52
C LEU A 293 -25.91 0.55 -27.87
N SER A 294 -27.04 0.15 -28.49
CA SER A 294 -27.85 -0.98 -28.02
C SER A 294 -27.11 -2.32 -28.17
N ARG A 295 -26.45 -2.54 -29.32
CA ARG A 295 -25.60 -3.72 -29.54
C ARG A 295 -24.43 -3.77 -28.54
N TYR A 296 -23.80 -2.63 -28.28
CA TYR A 296 -22.72 -2.54 -27.29
C TYR A 296 -23.21 -2.81 -25.86
N ARG A 297 -24.39 -2.34 -25.48
CA ARG A 297 -25.00 -2.70 -24.19
C ARG A 297 -25.20 -4.21 -24.08
N LYS A 298 -25.73 -4.87 -25.12
CA LYS A 298 -25.90 -6.34 -25.12
C LYS A 298 -24.57 -7.08 -25.00
N TYR A 299 -23.51 -6.58 -25.64
CA TYR A 299 -22.15 -7.11 -25.47
C TYR A 299 -21.65 -7.00 -24.03
N LEU A 300 -21.83 -5.82 -23.40
CA LEU A 300 -21.47 -5.64 -21.98
C LEU A 300 -22.30 -6.54 -21.06
N GLU A 301 -23.58 -6.77 -21.37
CA GLU A 301 -24.45 -7.67 -20.63
C GLU A 301 -23.93 -9.11 -20.60
N GLN A 302 -23.46 -9.62 -21.75
CA GLN A 302 -22.84 -10.94 -21.82
C GLN A 302 -21.57 -11.02 -20.96
N LYS A 303 -20.76 -9.95 -20.95
CA LYS A 303 -19.56 -9.87 -20.11
C LYS A 303 -19.84 -9.78 -18.61
N ILE A 304 -20.98 -9.20 -18.23
CA ILE A 304 -21.45 -9.23 -16.84
C ILE A 304 -21.88 -10.66 -16.48
N ILE A 305 -22.66 -11.32 -17.34
CA ILE A 305 -23.12 -12.70 -17.13
C ILE A 305 -21.94 -13.67 -17.01
N SER A 306 -20.88 -13.49 -17.82
CA SER A 306 -19.64 -14.27 -17.75
C SER A 306 -18.71 -13.89 -16.58
N LYS A 307 -19.07 -12.87 -15.79
CA LYS A 307 -18.29 -12.31 -14.68
C LYS A 307 -16.91 -11.77 -15.08
N GLU A 308 -16.73 -11.39 -16.35
CA GLU A 308 -15.51 -10.72 -16.81
C GLU A 308 -15.43 -9.27 -16.31
N ILE A 309 -16.58 -8.60 -16.19
CA ILE A 309 -16.69 -7.21 -15.76
C ILE A 309 -17.84 -7.02 -14.76
N SER A 310 -17.70 -6.04 -13.86
CA SER A 310 -18.77 -5.66 -12.94
C SER A 310 -19.82 -4.75 -13.59
N SER A 311 -21.03 -4.73 -13.04
CA SER A 311 -22.12 -3.82 -13.46
C SER A 311 -21.70 -2.34 -13.42
N HIS A 312 -20.89 -1.95 -12.42
CA HIS A 312 -20.30 -0.62 -12.32
C HIS A 312 -19.34 -0.31 -13.49
N HIS A 313 -18.41 -1.23 -13.77
CA HIS A 313 -17.46 -1.05 -14.86
C HIS A 313 -18.16 -0.96 -16.22
N ALA A 314 -19.18 -1.80 -16.43
CA ALA A 314 -20.01 -1.76 -17.62
C ALA A 314 -20.73 -0.41 -17.76
N ASN A 315 -21.32 0.13 -16.70
CA ASN A 315 -21.98 1.45 -16.73
C ASN A 315 -21.00 2.59 -17.02
N THR A 316 -19.80 2.59 -16.44
CA THR A 316 -18.76 3.59 -16.74
C THR A 316 -18.35 3.56 -18.21
N THR A 317 -18.17 2.34 -18.73
CA THR A 317 -17.77 2.12 -20.13
C THR A 317 -18.89 2.54 -21.09
N LEU A 318 -20.11 2.07 -20.86
CA LEU A 318 -21.31 2.42 -21.62
C LEU A 318 -21.54 3.94 -21.65
N SER A 319 -21.38 4.62 -20.50
CA SER A 319 -21.52 6.08 -20.40
C SER A 319 -20.45 6.82 -21.21
N SER A 320 -19.21 6.31 -21.20
CA SER A 320 -18.12 6.89 -22.00
C SER A 320 -18.39 6.72 -23.50
N VAL A 321 -18.83 5.53 -23.93
CA VAL A 321 -19.24 5.29 -25.34
C VAL A 321 -20.41 6.17 -25.74
N ARG A 322 -21.45 6.28 -24.89
CA ARG A 322 -22.60 7.17 -25.14
C ARG A 322 -22.15 8.60 -25.41
N LYS A 323 -21.30 9.17 -24.54
CA LYS A 323 -20.76 10.53 -24.71
C LYS A 323 -19.92 10.66 -25.98
N THR A 324 -19.15 9.64 -26.33
CA THR A 324 -18.37 9.60 -27.56
C THR A 324 -19.27 9.58 -28.82
N LEU A 325 -20.37 8.80 -28.80
CA LEU A 325 -21.36 8.81 -29.88
C LEU A 325 -22.12 10.14 -29.95
N SER A 326 -22.45 10.76 -28.82
CA SER A 326 -22.98 12.13 -28.79
C SER A 326 -22.00 13.16 -29.35
N ARG A 327 -20.68 12.91 -29.27
CA ARG A 327 -19.69 13.77 -29.93
C ARG A 327 -19.70 13.59 -31.45
N LEU A 328 -19.98 12.38 -31.92
CA LEU A 328 -20.08 12.07 -33.35
C LEU A 328 -21.24 12.81 -34.02
N THR A 329 -22.39 12.96 -33.34
CA THR A 329 -23.54 13.74 -33.84
C THR A 329 -23.24 15.23 -34.00
N GLN A 330 -22.16 15.74 -33.38
CA GLN A 330 -21.75 17.15 -33.44
C GLN A 330 -20.72 17.44 -34.54
N VAL A 331 -20.23 16.42 -35.24
CA VAL A 331 -19.28 16.59 -36.35
C VAL A 331 -20.08 17.02 -37.60
N ARG A 332 -19.71 18.16 -38.18
CA ARG A 332 -20.37 18.75 -39.35
C ARG A 332 -20.17 17.83 -40.56
N ASP A 333 -21.15 17.83 -41.45
CA ASP A 333 -21.18 17.02 -42.68
C ASP A 333 -21.32 15.50 -42.44
N MET A 334 -21.80 15.09 -41.25
CA MET A 334 -22.27 13.73 -41.00
C MET A 334 -23.69 13.75 -40.44
N GLU A 335 -24.61 13.10 -41.14
CA GLU A 335 -25.96 12.83 -40.64
C GLU A 335 -25.91 11.56 -39.79
N TYR A 336 -25.66 11.72 -38.49
CA TYR A 336 -25.62 10.61 -37.55
C TYR A 336 -26.55 10.86 -36.36
N SER A 337 -27.35 9.85 -36.02
CA SER A 337 -28.20 9.81 -34.84
C SER A 337 -28.08 8.42 -34.19
N PHE A 338 -28.45 8.30 -32.91
CA PHE A 338 -28.49 7.00 -32.24
C PHE A 338 -29.56 6.94 -31.16
N PHE A 339 -30.07 5.74 -30.91
CA PHE A 339 -31.03 5.50 -29.83
C PHE A 339 -30.31 5.38 -28.50
N ASP A 340 -30.65 6.26 -27.55
CA ASP A 340 -30.14 6.16 -26.20
C ASP A 340 -30.77 4.96 -25.45
N ILE A 341 -30.04 4.41 -24.48
CA ILE A 341 -30.43 3.23 -23.73
C ILE A 341 -30.07 3.34 -22.25
N ASN A 342 -30.92 2.79 -21.39
CA ASN A 342 -30.66 2.73 -19.96
C ASN A 342 -29.46 1.83 -19.63
N GLY A 343 -28.76 2.18 -18.56
CA GLY A 343 -27.65 1.38 -18.03
C GLY A 343 -28.10 0.08 -17.35
N PHE A 344 -27.18 -0.54 -16.63
CA PHE A 344 -27.43 -1.73 -15.83
C PHE A 344 -27.82 -1.35 -14.40
N ALA A 345 -28.71 -2.13 -13.78
CA ALA A 345 -28.94 -2.05 -12.35
C ALA A 345 -27.64 -2.42 -11.61
N THR A 346 -27.19 -1.55 -10.71
CA THR A 346 -25.95 -1.75 -9.97
C THR A 346 -26.22 -2.59 -8.72
N SER A 347 -25.85 -3.86 -8.73
CA SER A 347 -25.65 -4.66 -7.53
C SER A 347 -24.19 -4.59 -7.09
N ARG A 348 -23.94 -4.60 -5.77
CA ARG A 348 -22.61 -4.45 -5.21
C ARG A 348 -21.99 -5.83 -4.99
N GLU A 349 -20.86 -6.09 -5.63
CA GLU A 349 -20.18 -7.40 -5.55
C GLU A 349 -18.94 -7.40 -4.64
N THR A 350 -18.48 -6.23 -4.15
CA THR A 350 -17.22 -6.13 -3.37
C THR A 350 -17.41 -5.45 -2.01
N ASP A 351 -16.91 -6.08 -0.94
CA ASP A 351 -16.93 -5.58 0.46
C ASP A 351 -16.05 -4.33 0.73
N THR A 352 -15.36 -3.81 -0.29
CA THR A 352 -14.37 -2.70 -0.19
C THR A 352 -14.91 -1.38 0.38
N LYS A 353 -16.23 -1.23 0.45
CA LYS A 353 -16.92 -0.04 0.97
C LYS A 353 -18.00 -0.37 2.01
N LYS A 354 -18.06 -1.60 2.50
CA LYS A 354 -18.99 -1.98 3.57
C LYS A 354 -18.48 -1.44 4.92
N PRO A 355 -19.34 -0.85 5.77
CA PRO A 355 -18.94 -0.44 7.11
C PRO A 355 -18.43 -1.63 7.92
N PHE A 356 -17.51 -1.37 8.85
CA PHE A 356 -17.04 -2.37 9.81
C PHE A 356 -18.16 -2.74 10.78
N THR A 357 -18.28 -4.01 11.13
CA THR A 357 -19.24 -4.48 12.14
C THR A 357 -18.78 -4.08 13.54
N MET A 358 -19.65 -4.21 14.55
CA MET A 358 -19.30 -3.79 15.92
C MET A 358 -18.08 -4.55 16.47
N ASN A 359 -18.01 -5.85 16.20
CA ASN A 359 -16.90 -6.69 16.60
C ASN A 359 -15.59 -6.29 15.88
N GLU A 360 -15.64 -6.11 14.56
CA GLU A 360 -14.50 -5.61 13.78
C GLU A 360 -14.02 -4.24 14.31
N ARG A 361 -14.94 -3.33 14.64
CA ARG A 361 -14.61 -1.99 15.14
C ARG A 361 -13.84 -2.02 16.45
N ILE A 362 -14.25 -2.85 17.41
CA ILE A 362 -13.59 -2.97 18.72
C ILE A 362 -12.16 -3.47 18.54
N GLN A 363 -11.96 -4.52 17.72
CA GLN A 363 -10.63 -5.06 17.43
C GLN A 363 -9.74 -4.03 16.73
N ILE A 364 -10.27 -3.31 15.75
CA ILE A 364 -9.52 -2.25 15.02
C ILE A 364 -9.14 -1.11 15.97
N LEU A 365 -10.03 -0.69 16.86
CA LEU A 365 -9.77 0.36 17.85
C LEU A 365 -8.61 -0.01 18.76
N ASP A 366 -8.67 -1.18 19.39
CA ASP A 366 -7.62 -1.69 20.27
C ASP A 366 -6.27 -1.82 19.52
N ALA A 367 -6.30 -2.32 18.28
CA ALA A 367 -5.09 -2.41 17.45
C ALA A 367 -4.51 -1.05 17.07
N ILE A 368 -5.34 -0.04 16.77
CA ILE A 368 -4.88 1.32 16.47
C ILE A 368 -4.22 1.93 17.72
N GLU A 369 -4.83 1.77 18.90
CA GLU A 369 -4.27 2.30 20.15
C GLU A 369 -2.93 1.65 20.49
N LYS A 370 -2.82 0.32 20.39
CA LYS A 370 -1.55 -0.40 20.56
C LYS A 370 -0.51 0.04 19.53
N GLY A 371 -0.90 0.16 18.26
CA GLY A 371 -0.02 0.63 17.20
C GLY A 371 0.49 2.06 17.41
N LEU A 372 -0.34 2.95 17.95
CA LEU A 372 0.07 4.32 18.29
C LEU A 372 1.07 4.32 19.45
N ILE A 373 0.86 3.52 20.49
CA ILE A 373 1.81 3.39 21.61
C ILE A 373 3.19 2.93 21.11
N GLU A 374 3.22 1.93 20.23
CA GLU A 374 4.46 1.44 19.64
C GLU A 374 5.13 2.47 18.72
N SER A 375 4.34 3.19 17.92
CA SER A 375 4.87 4.22 17.01
C SER A 375 5.42 5.42 17.78
N ARG A 376 4.84 5.75 18.94
CA ARG A 376 5.35 6.78 19.85
C ARG A 376 6.68 6.42 20.49
N ALA A 377 7.03 5.14 20.61
CA ALA A 377 8.36 4.75 21.06
C ALA A 377 9.46 5.31 20.13
N SER A 378 9.14 5.52 18.85
CA SER A 378 10.05 6.15 17.87
C SER A 378 10.25 7.66 18.08
N LEU A 379 9.40 8.32 18.85
CA LEU A 379 9.56 9.74 19.21
C LEU A 379 10.58 9.94 20.34
N THR A 380 10.80 8.92 21.16
CA THR A 380 11.73 9.00 22.27
C THR A 380 13.18 8.91 21.73
N PRO A 381 14.03 9.91 21.97
CA PRO A 381 15.42 9.87 21.52
C PRO A 381 16.18 8.78 22.26
N TYR A 382 17.13 8.14 21.57
CA TYR A 382 17.97 7.11 22.15
C TYR A 382 18.87 7.66 23.27
N GLU A 383 18.79 7.08 24.46
CA GLU A 383 19.65 7.41 25.60
C GLU A 383 20.95 6.59 25.57
N LYS A 384 22.10 7.27 25.68
CA LYS A 384 23.41 6.63 25.68
C LYS A 384 23.60 5.81 26.95
N THR A 385 23.95 4.55 26.78
CA THR A 385 24.18 3.62 27.88
C THR A 385 25.63 3.62 28.38
N GLY A 386 26.59 4.00 27.53
CA GLY A 386 28.01 3.95 27.88
C GLY A 386 28.57 2.53 28.05
N ILE A 387 27.81 1.51 27.61
CA ILE A 387 28.18 0.10 27.75
C ILE A 387 29.14 -0.29 26.62
N GLY A 388 30.15 -1.09 26.97
CA GLY A 388 31.15 -1.61 26.04
C GLY A 388 32.41 -0.75 25.92
N ARG A 389 33.27 -1.10 24.97
CA ARG A 389 34.54 -0.39 24.67
C ARG A 389 34.84 -0.41 23.18
N ASN A 390 35.76 0.44 22.72
CA ASN A 390 36.19 0.49 21.32
C ASN A 390 36.73 -0.89 20.85
N PRO A 391 36.06 -1.57 19.91
CA PRO A 391 36.51 -2.84 19.37
C PRO A 391 37.47 -2.69 18.17
N LEU A 392 37.80 -1.47 17.75
CA LEU A 392 38.58 -1.21 16.54
C LEU A 392 40.03 -0.81 16.85
N ASP A 393 40.96 -1.27 16.01
CA ASP A 393 42.35 -0.83 16.03
C ASP A 393 42.55 0.53 15.34
N LYS A 394 43.80 1.05 15.34
CA LYS A 394 44.15 2.33 14.68
C LYS A 394 43.90 2.34 13.16
N LYS A 395 43.66 1.18 12.54
CA LYS A 395 43.37 1.02 11.11
C LYS A 395 41.88 0.75 10.84
N GLY A 396 41.03 0.67 11.88
CA GLY A 396 39.59 0.43 11.77
C GLY A 396 39.18 -1.04 11.67
N PHE A 397 40.10 -1.97 11.93
CA PHE A 397 39.81 -3.41 11.96
C PHE A 397 39.36 -3.88 13.35
N ILE A 398 38.49 -4.88 13.39
CA ILE A 398 37.98 -5.47 14.63
C ILE A 398 39.11 -6.23 15.35
N ILE A 399 39.38 -5.87 16.60
CA ILE A 399 40.33 -6.55 17.47
C ILE A 399 39.77 -7.92 17.86
N ARG A 400 40.60 -8.96 17.77
CA ARG A 400 40.22 -10.34 18.10
C ARG A 400 39.68 -10.43 19.55
N GLY A 401 38.51 -11.03 19.72
CA GLY A 401 37.84 -11.18 21.02
C GLY A 401 36.95 -10.00 21.45
N LEU A 402 36.89 -8.90 20.68
CA LEU A 402 36.04 -7.74 20.98
C LEU A 402 34.76 -7.66 20.12
N SER A 403 34.43 -8.71 19.37
CA SER A 403 33.21 -8.80 18.55
C SER A 403 31.99 -9.16 19.39
N THR A 404 31.61 -8.30 20.34
CA THR A 404 30.43 -8.46 21.22
C THR A 404 29.38 -7.39 20.94
N LEU A 405 28.11 -7.68 21.26
CA LEU A 405 27.01 -6.71 21.10
C LEU A 405 27.20 -5.44 21.93
N GLU A 406 27.78 -5.55 23.13
CA GLU A 406 28.14 -4.40 23.97
C GLU A 406 29.14 -3.47 23.26
N ASN A 407 30.17 -4.02 22.61
CA ASN A 407 31.14 -3.20 21.87
C ASN A 407 30.55 -2.64 20.56
N ALA A 408 29.61 -3.35 19.94
CA ALA A 408 28.83 -2.81 18.82
C ALA A 408 27.96 -1.62 19.27
N ARG A 409 27.35 -1.70 20.46
CA ARG A 409 26.60 -0.60 21.08
C ARG A 409 27.49 0.59 21.37
N TRP A 410 28.69 0.35 21.91
CA TRP A 410 29.68 1.41 22.09
C TRP A 410 30.07 2.11 20.78
N LEU A 411 30.28 1.34 19.69
CA LEU A 411 30.55 1.89 18.36
C LEU A 411 29.41 2.76 17.85
N PHE A 412 28.17 2.28 18.02
CA PHE A 412 26.97 3.01 17.65
C PHE A 412 26.88 4.36 18.38
N GLU A 413 27.10 4.38 19.69
CA GLU A 413 26.97 5.58 20.54
C GLU A 413 28.10 6.61 20.34
N ASN A 414 29.32 6.14 20.10
CA ASN A 414 30.53 6.98 20.15
C ASN A 414 31.09 7.31 18.77
N LEU A 415 31.17 6.34 17.85
CA LEU A 415 31.77 6.58 16.53
C LEU A 415 30.72 6.83 15.44
N LEU A 416 29.54 6.21 15.55
CA LEU A 416 28.43 6.42 14.62
C LEU A 416 27.46 7.51 15.10
N MET A 417 27.71 8.13 16.27
CA MET A 417 26.93 9.24 16.81
C MET A 417 25.43 8.94 16.92
N CYS A 418 25.10 7.71 17.34
CA CYS A 418 23.72 7.19 17.44
C CYS A 418 22.95 7.21 16.11
N LYS A 419 23.63 7.27 14.96
CA LYS A 419 22.98 7.20 13.65
C LYS A 419 22.86 5.74 13.19
N PRO A 420 21.65 5.28 12.82
CA PRO A 420 21.45 3.94 12.28
C PRO A 420 22.29 3.69 11.02
N VAL A 421 22.78 2.46 10.88
CA VAL A 421 23.62 2.01 9.77
C VAL A 421 22.99 0.78 9.14
N HIS A 422 23.01 0.70 7.81
CA HIS A 422 22.41 -0.40 7.08
C HIS A 422 23.41 -1.06 6.15
N TYR A 423 23.23 -2.37 5.90
CA TYR A 423 24.08 -3.16 5.00
C TYR A 423 24.19 -2.55 3.59
N ASN A 424 23.11 -1.94 3.09
CA ASN A 424 23.06 -1.41 1.74
C ASN A 424 23.71 -0.02 1.60
N THR A 425 23.86 0.72 2.70
CA THR A 425 24.32 2.12 2.69
C THR A 425 25.70 2.32 3.33
N ALA A 426 26.25 1.30 4.00
CA ALA A 426 27.53 1.39 4.68
C ALA A 426 28.72 1.64 3.72
N LYS A 427 29.38 2.79 3.89
CA LYS A 427 30.55 3.23 3.13
C LYS A 427 31.83 3.16 3.98
N SER A 428 31.77 3.64 5.22
CA SER A 428 32.95 3.78 6.07
C SER A 428 33.45 2.43 6.62
N SER A 429 34.73 2.37 6.99
CA SER A 429 35.30 1.16 7.63
C SER A 429 34.63 0.87 8.98
N ILE A 430 34.27 1.92 9.72
CA ILE A 430 33.58 1.83 11.01
C ILE A 430 32.18 1.23 10.84
N GLU A 431 31.40 1.72 9.87
CA GLU A 431 30.06 1.18 9.55
C GLU A 431 30.12 -0.30 9.17
N LYS A 432 31.08 -0.67 8.32
CA LYS A 432 31.29 -2.07 7.91
C LYS A 432 31.70 -2.95 9.08
N SER A 433 32.55 -2.45 9.97
CA SER A 433 32.97 -3.18 11.17
C SER A 433 31.82 -3.34 12.16
N PHE A 434 30.99 -2.31 12.37
CA PHE A 434 29.76 -2.40 13.17
C PHE A 434 28.83 -3.50 12.63
N LEU A 435 28.51 -3.45 11.33
CA LEU A 435 27.65 -4.45 10.69
C LEU A 435 28.23 -5.86 10.72
N ARG A 436 29.56 -6.01 10.65
CA ARG A 436 30.22 -7.31 10.75
C ARG A 436 30.14 -7.89 12.17
N ILE A 437 30.24 -7.07 13.21
CA ILE A 437 30.03 -7.52 14.60
C ILE A 437 28.58 -7.99 14.77
N ILE A 438 27.61 -7.23 14.23
CA ILE A 438 26.19 -7.59 14.25
C ILE A 438 25.93 -8.89 13.48
N ALA A 439 26.50 -9.06 12.28
CA ALA A 439 26.34 -10.27 11.47
C ALA A 439 26.94 -11.53 12.11
N ASN A 440 27.93 -11.36 12.98
CA ASN A 440 28.52 -12.46 13.76
C ASN A 440 27.72 -12.80 15.02
N SER A 441 26.72 -11.99 15.38
CA SER A 441 25.80 -12.29 16.47
C SER A 441 24.68 -13.24 16.01
N ASP A 442 24.02 -13.88 16.97
CA ASP A 442 22.85 -14.73 16.77
C ASP A 442 21.58 -13.93 16.42
N LYS A 443 21.63 -12.59 16.44
CA LYS A 443 20.50 -11.68 16.24
C LYS A 443 20.65 -10.85 14.98
N GLY A 444 19.55 -10.67 14.26
CA GLY A 444 19.49 -9.80 13.09
C GLY A 444 19.53 -8.30 13.46
N LEU A 445 20.01 -7.47 12.52
CA LEU A 445 20.17 -6.02 12.71
C LEU A 445 18.88 -5.31 13.17
N SER A 446 17.73 -5.65 12.57
CA SER A 446 16.44 -5.06 12.95
C SER A 446 16.11 -5.34 14.41
N LYS A 447 16.23 -6.61 14.83
CA LYS A 447 15.94 -7.04 16.20
C LYS A 447 16.82 -6.34 17.23
N ILE A 448 18.08 -6.09 16.89
CA ILE A 448 19.01 -5.38 17.78
C ILE A 448 18.63 -3.91 17.92
N TYR A 449 18.24 -3.25 16.82
CA TYR A 449 17.74 -1.88 16.90
C TYR A 449 16.44 -1.79 17.69
N ASP A 450 15.53 -2.74 17.53
CA ASP A 450 14.30 -2.84 18.33
C ASP A 450 14.63 -3.00 19.83
N GLU A 451 15.56 -3.91 20.19
CA GLU A 451 16.03 -4.11 21.57
C GLU A 451 16.72 -2.87 22.16
N TRP A 452 17.35 -2.06 21.33
CA TRP A 452 17.99 -0.81 21.74
C TRP A 452 17.02 0.38 21.77
N GLY A 453 15.78 0.21 21.30
CA GLY A 453 14.83 1.31 21.14
C GLY A 453 15.25 2.32 20.07
N VAL A 454 16.06 1.89 19.10
CA VAL A 454 16.52 2.73 17.99
C VAL A 454 15.58 2.54 16.82
N THR A 455 14.97 3.62 16.33
CA THR A 455 14.19 3.57 15.08
C THR A 455 15.12 3.80 13.90
N PRO A 456 15.41 2.77 13.08
CA PRO A 456 16.48 2.87 12.11
C PRO A 456 16.10 3.70 10.88
N ILE A 457 14.84 3.58 10.42
CA ILE A 457 14.24 4.47 9.42
C ILE A 457 12.74 4.63 9.70
N VAL A 458 12.15 5.72 9.23
CA VAL A 458 10.71 5.98 9.34
C VAL A 458 9.94 5.20 8.27
N HIS A 459 9.54 3.97 8.58
CA HIS A 459 8.78 3.10 7.68
C HIS A 459 7.29 3.47 7.61
N VAL A 460 6.61 3.01 6.55
CA VAL A 460 5.13 3.12 6.41
C VAL A 460 4.40 2.50 7.60
N ASP A 461 4.96 1.45 8.20
CA ASP A 461 4.35 0.72 9.31
C ASP A 461 4.22 1.60 10.58
N ILE A 462 5.19 2.49 10.82
CA ILE A 462 5.16 3.46 11.94
C ILE A 462 4.06 4.51 11.71
N LEU A 463 3.79 4.86 10.45
CA LEU A 463 2.80 5.87 10.08
C LEU A 463 1.37 5.30 9.98
N THR A 464 1.25 3.98 9.84
CA THR A 464 -0.04 3.32 9.57
C THR A 464 -1.04 3.50 10.71
N PRO A 465 -0.68 3.37 12.01
CA PRO A 465 -1.59 3.67 13.11
C PRO A 465 -2.12 5.11 13.10
N TYR A 466 -1.27 6.09 12.81
CA TYR A 466 -1.67 7.50 12.67
C TYR A 466 -2.64 7.71 11.51
N LEU A 467 -2.36 7.10 10.36
CA LEU A 467 -3.21 7.16 9.18
C LEU A 467 -4.58 6.54 9.44
N LEU A 468 -4.63 5.36 10.07
CA LEU A 468 -5.87 4.68 10.44
C LEU A 468 -6.66 5.48 11.48
N ARG A 469 -5.98 6.06 12.47
CA ARG A 469 -6.63 6.92 13.48
C ARG A 469 -7.23 8.17 12.86
N LEU A 470 -6.51 8.86 11.96
CA LEU A 470 -7.06 10.01 11.24
C LEU A 470 -8.23 9.61 10.36
N ALA A 471 -8.17 8.48 9.64
CA ALA A 471 -9.28 7.98 8.83
C ALA A 471 -10.53 7.72 9.69
N GLN A 472 -10.33 7.16 10.88
CA GLN A 472 -11.39 6.85 11.84
C GLN A 472 -12.09 8.10 12.38
N ILE A 473 -11.33 9.12 12.83
CA ILE A 473 -11.92 10.29 13.49
C ILE A 473 -12.44 11.35 12.51
N THR A 474 -11.87 11.42 11.29
CA THR A 474 -12.27 12.43 10.29
C THR A 474 -13.27 11.91 9.27
N GLY A 475 -13.31 10.60 9.03
CA GLY A 475 -14.11 10.02 7.95
C GLY A 475 -13.74 10.53 6.55
N LEU A 476 -12.54 11.09 6.35
CA LEU A 476 -12.09 11.58 5.05
C LEU A 476 -11.94 10.44 4.04
N ASN A 477 -12.05 10.78 2.75
CA ASN A 477 -11.70 9.83 1.69
C ASN A 477 -10.18 9.61 1.67
N VAL A 478 -9.75 8.46 1.11
CA VAL A 478 -8.34 8.06 1.09
C VAL A 478 -7.44 9.10 0.41
N ASP A 479 -7.81 9.60 -0.77
CA ASP A 479 -6.96 10.56 -1.50
C ASP A 479 -6.79 11.89 -0.75
N PRO A 480 -7.88 12.57 -0.31
CA PRO A 480 -7.76 13.74 0.55
C PRO A 480 -6.90 13.51 1.79
N LEU A 481 -7.10 12.38 2.49
CA LEU A 481 -6.36 12.04 3.70
C LEU A 481 -4.86 11.89 3.45
N LEU A 482 -4.47 11.22 2.38
CA LEU A 482 -3.06 11.04 2.01
C LEU A 482 -2.43 12.30 1.39
N SER A 483 -3.27 13.24 0.93
CA SER A 483 -2.83 14.52 0.35
C SER A 483 -2.62 15.64 1.37
N LEU A 484 -2.96 15.42 2.64
CA LEU A 484 -2.78 16.42 3.70
C LEU A 484 -1.33 16.89 3.79
N ASN A 485 -1.16 18.18 4.06
CA ASN A 485 0.11 18.86 4.33
C ASN A 485 0.21 19.23 5.81
N MET A 486 1.41 19.59 6.26
CA MET A 486 1.68 19.97 7.66
C MET A 486 0.84 21.15 8.15
N ASN A 487 0.56 22.12 7.26
CA ASN A 487 -0.15 23.35 7.60
C ASN A 487 -1.67 23.26 7.35
N ASP A 488 -2.18 22.07 7.03
CA ASP A 488 -3.60 21.89 6.71
C ASP A 488 -4.47 21.85 7.97
N TYR A 489 -3.90 21.55 9.14
CA TYR A 489 -4.57 21.72 10.41
C TYR A 489 -4.48 23.18 10.86
N VAL A 490 -5.63 23.80 11.11
CA VAL A 490 -5.73 25.18 11.58
C VAL A 490 -6.43 25.18 12.94
N ASP A 491 -5.75 25.66 13.98
CA ASP A 491 -6.28 25.75 15.35
C ASP A 491 -7.55 26.61 15.42
N SER A 492 -7.67 27.63 14.57
CA SER A 492 -8.86 28.49 14.48
C SER A 492 -8.99 29.13 13.10
N HIS A 493 -10.08 28.84 12.38
CA HIS A 493 -10.35 29.40 11.07
C HIS A 493 -10.79 30.87 11.16
N PRO A 494 -10.25 31.81 10.35
CA PRO A 494 -10.51 33.24 10.49
C PRO A 494 -11.99 33.66 10.43
N ALA A 495 -12.83 32.91 9.70
CA ALA A 495 -14.24 33.25 9.53
C ALA A 495 -15.17 32.60 10.56
N THR A 496 -14.76 31.48 11.17
CA THR A 496 -15.64 30.68 12.06
C THR A 496 -15.09 30.60 13.48
N SER A 497 -13.85 31.03 13.71
CA SER A 497 -13.09 30.92 14.96
C SER A 497 -13.02 29.48 15.51
N ARG A 498 -13.13 28.50 14.61
CA ARG A 498 -13.19 27.07 14.95
C ARG A 498 -11.99 26.32 14.36
N PRO A 499 -11.47 25.31 15.07
CA PRO A 499 -10.46 24.42 14.50
C PRO A 499 -11.00 23.76 13.23
N CYS A 500 -10.20 23.69 12.18
CA CYS A 500 -10.60 23.03 10.94
C CYS A 500 -9.43 22.31 10.29
N LEU A 501 -9.75 21.28 9.51
CA LEU A 501 -8.81 20.60 8.65
C LEU A 501 -9.09 21.00 7.20
N ARG A 502 -8.12 21.67 6.57
CA ARG A 502 -8.16 22.03 5.16
C ARG A 502 -7.80 20.80 4.34
N TYR A 503 -8.57 20.48 3.31
CA TYR A 503 -8.24 19.36 2.44
C TYR A 503 -8.67 19.61 1.00
N TRP A 504 -7.95 18.98 0.09
CA TRP A 504 -8.16 19.15 -1.34
C TRP A 504 -8.95 17.97 -1.90
N LYS A 505 -9.94 18.25 -2.75
CA LYS A 505 -10.71 17.21 -3.45
C LYS A 505 -10.73 17.46 -4.95
N GLU A 506 -10.32 16.46 -5.71
CA GLU A 506 -10.41 16.48 -7.17
C GLU A 506 -11.88 16.32 -7.61
N ARG A 507 -12.35 17.23 -8.46
CA ARG A 507 -13.68 17.21 -9.06
C ARG A 507 -13.55 17.28 -10.58
N SER A 508 -14.66 17.02 -11.28
CA SER A 508 -14.73 16.99 -12.74
C SER A 508 -14.39 18.33 -13.42
N ASP A 509 -14.48 19.43 -12.68
CA ASP A 509 -14.18 20.80 -13.08
C ASP A 509 -12.82 21.32 -12.55
N GLY A 510 -12.05 20.51 -11.82
CA GLY A 510 -10.73 20.87 -11.28
C GLY A 510 -10.56 20.57 -9.79
N HIS A 511 -9.56 21.18 -9.16
CA HIS A 511 -9.32 21.07 -7.72
C HIS A 511 -10.13 22.12 -6.96
N LYS A 512 -10.87 21.69 -5.93
CA LYS A 512 -11.55 22.61 -5.01
C LYS A 512 -11.07 22.36 -3.59
N GLU A 513 -10.72 23.44 -2.90
CA GLU A 513 -10.39 23.44 -1.47
C GLU A 513 -11.68 23.28 -0.66
N TYR A 514 -11.63 22.43 0.36
CA TYR A 514 -12.70 22.23 1.33
C TYR A 514 -12.17 22.40 2.74
N HIS A 515 -13.04 22.86 3.64
CA HIS A 515 -12.78 22.94 5.07
C HIS A 515 -13.63 21.86 5.75
N LEU A 516 -12.99 20.95 6.47
CA LEU A 516 -13.67 20.10 7.44
C LEU A 516 -13.68 20.85 8.77
N ASP A 517 -14.83 21.41 9.14
CA ASP A 517 -15.00 21.96 10.48
C ASP A 517 -14.84 20.83 11.50
N LEU A 518 -13.86 20.97 12.40
CA LEU A 518 -13.70 20.08 13.55
C LEU A 518 -14.58 20.69 14.65
N PHE A 519 -15.84 20.26 14.68
CA PHE A 519 -16.94 20.91 15.41
C PHE A 519 -16.66 21.18 16.91
N ASN A 520 -17.10 22.36 17.37
CA ASN A 520 -17.51 22.68 18.75
C ASN A 520 -19.05 22.74 18.81
N ALA A 521 -19.75 21.71 18.34
CA ALA A 521 -21.21 21.63 18.48
C ALA A 521 -21.54 21.00 19.84
N GLU A 522 -22.59 21.44 20.51
CA GLU A 522 -23.22 20.76 21.66
C GLU A 522 -23.88 19.41 21.26
N LEU A 523 -23.28 18.68 20.33
CA LEU A 523 -23.47 17.24 20.19
C LEU A 523 -22.50 16.62 21.20
N THR A 524 -23.05 16.15 22.30
CA THR A 524 -22.39 15.65 23.52
C THR A 524 -21.29 14.60 23.33
N TRP A 525 -21.01 14.13 22.11
CA TRP A 525 -20.09 13.02 21.85
C TRP A 525 -19.01 13.28 20.78
N LEU A 526 -19.02 14.44 20.08
CA LEU A 526 -18.00 14.80 19.07
C LEU A 526 -17.06 15.92 19.53
N THR A 527 -17.22 16.42 20.76
CA THR A 527 -16.58 17.64 21.26
C THR A 527 -15.15 17.42 21.80
N SER A 528 -14.28 18.40 21.55
CA SER A 528 -12.93 18.64 22.12
C SER A 528 -11.85 17.53 21.98
N SER A 529 -12.21 16.26 22.08
CA SER A 529 -11.31 15.10 22.02
C SER A 529 -10.81 14.83 20.60
N GLN A 530 -11.65 15.05 19.57
CA GLN A 530 -11.26 14.84 18.18
C GLN A 530 -10.24 15.88 17.72
N THR A 531 -10.50 17.17 17.97
CA THR A 531 -9.55 18.25 17.64
C THR A 531 -8.21 18.04 18.34
N LYS A 532 -8.21 17.69 19.64
CA LYS A 532 -6.99 17.34 20.37
C LYS A 532 -6.28 16.13 19.75
N SER A 533 -7.03 15.09 19.38
CA SER A 533 -6.47 13.90 18.73
C SER A 533 -5.84 14.22 17.37
N VAL A 534 -6.51 15.01 16.53
CA VAL A 534 -5.97 15.45 15.22
C VAL A 534 -4.70 16.27 15.42
N LYS A 535 -4.72 17.24 16.35
CA LYS A 535 -3.57 18.07 16.69
C LYS A 535 -2.36 17.24 17.12
N ILE A 536 -2.57 16.33 18.09
CA ILE A 536 -1.54 15.41 18.58
C ILE A 536 -0.95 14.59 17.43
N ILE A 537 -1.78 14.08 16.52
CA ILE A 537 -1.30 13.31 15.36
C ILE A 537 -0.42 14.18 14.45
N PHE A 538 -0.81 15.43 14.18
CA PHE A 538 -0.02 16.34 13.36
C PHE A 538 1.33 16.67 14.02
N GLU A 539 1.34 16.97 15.32
CA GLU A 539 2.55 17.26 16.10
C GLU A 539 3.49 16.05 16.16
N GLU A 540 2.96 14.85 16.45
CA GLU A 540 3.75 13.61 16.51
C GLU A 540 4.31 13.24 15.12
N LEU A 541 3.52 13.40 14.05
CA LEU A 541 3.99 13.16 12.68
C LEU A 541 5.05 14.19 12.27
N ASP A 542 4.92 15.47 12.65
CA ASP A 542 5.96 16.48 12.40
C ASP A 542 7.28 16.05 13.05
N GLN A 543 7.23 15.69 14.33
CA GLN A 543 8.41 15.25 15.08
C GLN A 543 9.06 14.03 14.42
N LEU A 544 8.30 12.99 14.08
CA LEU A 544 8.80 11.78 13.42
C LEU A 544 9.46 12.06 12.08
N THR A 545 8.94 13.01 11.31
CA THR A 545 9.31 13.21 9.91
C THR A 545 10.24 14.40 9.67
N SER A 546 10.35 15.32 10.63
CA SER A 546 11.16 16.55 10.55
C SER A 546 12.58 16.32 10.04
N GLY A 547 13.26 15.29 10.57
CA GLY A 547 14.63 14.95 10.22
C GLY A 547 14.84 14.40 8.80
N ILE A 548 13.77 13.94 8.12
CA ILE A 548 13.84 13.31 6.79
C ILE A 548 13.21 14.17 5.69
N ARG A 549 12.51 15.27 6.03
CA ARG A 549 11.83 16.14 5.06
C ARG A 549 12.78 16.77 4.04
N GLN A 550 14.00 17.10 4.47
CA GLN A 550 15.01 17.72 3.61
C GLN A 550 15.53 16.78 2.51
N ASP A 551 15.41 15.47 2.70
CA ASP A 551 15.90 14.44 1.79
C ASP A 551 14.90 14.09 0.66
N ILE A 552 13.75 14.79 0.60
CA ILE A 552 12.78 14.64 -0.49
C ILE A 552 13.32 15.31 -1.76
N GLU A 553 13.40 14.54 -2.85
CA GLU A 553 13.91 15.00 -4.14
C GLU A 553 13.00 16.03 -4.84
N ASP A 554 11.69 15.97 -4.61
CA ASP A 554 10.70 16.84 -5.27
C ASP A 554 10.08 17.80 -4.25
N ASP A 555 10.41 19.08 -4.42
CA ASP A 555 10.00 20.17 -3.52
C ASP A 555 8.48 20.26 -3.32
N ALA A 556 7.67 19.82 -4.29
CA ALA A 556 6.21 19.83 -4.20
C ALA A 556 5.66 18.93 -3.07
N PHE A 557 6.48 18.03 -2.51
CA PHE A 557 6.07 17.09 -1.46
C PHE A 557 6.72 17.33 -0.10
N LYS A 558 7.55 18.37 0.05
CA LYS A 558 8.24 18.67 1.32
C LYS A 558 7.27 18.92 2.47
N ASP A 559 6.14 19.55 2.18
CA ASP A 559 5.11 19.86 3.17
C ASP A 559 4.10 18.73 3.38
N ARG A 560 4.23 17.59 2.69
CA ARG A 560 3.26 16.49 2.80
C ARG A 560 3.28 15.88 4.20
N LEU A 561 2.12 15.62 4.79
CA LEU A 561 1.99 15.07 6.14
C LEU A 561 2.57 13.65 6.22
N PHE A 562 2.17 12.77 5.30
CA PHE A 562 2.60 11.37 5.28
C PHE A 562 3.78 11.12 4.34
N ILE A 563 4.98 11.17 4.89
CA ILE A 563 6.24 10.84 4.20
C ILE A 563 6.98 9.72 4.92
N TYR A 564 7.63 8.85 4.16
CA TYR A 564 8.33 7.69 4.71
C TYR A 564 9.66 7.44 3.99
N GLN A 565 10.55 6.68 4.64
CA GLN A 565 11.78 6.17 4.05
C GLN A 565 11.55 4.74 3.53
N SER A 566 11.91 4.51 2.26
CA SER A 566 11.73 3.18 1.68
C SER A 566 12.71 2.17 2.27
N ASP A 567 12.18 0.99 2.58
CA ASP A 567 12.92 -0.19 3.02
C ASP A 567 13.40 -1.08 1.87
N SER A 568 12.85 -0.86 0.67
CA SER A 568 13.12 -1.69 -0.51
C SER A 568 14.60 -1.70 -0.87
N THR A 569 15.12 -2.86 -1.26
CA THR A 569 16.54 -3.03 -1.62
C THR A 569 17.01 -2.07 -2.71
N LYS A 570 16.14 -1.67 -3.64
CA LYS A 570 16.46 -0.77 -4.76
C LYS A 570 16.39 0.72 -4.40
N LYS A 571 15.60 1.10 -3.39
CA LYS A 571 15.36 2.51 -3.01
C LYS A 571 15.62 2.75 -1.52
N HIS A 572 16.46 1.94 -0.90
CA HIS A 572 16.63 1.92 0.54
C HIS A 572 17.04 3.32 1.06
N GLY A 573 16.34 3.82 2.08
CA GLY A 573 16.57 5.14 2.68
C GLY A 573 16.03 6.33 1.88
N ARG A 574 15.52 6.13 0.65
CA ARG A 574 14.93 7.21 -0.13
C ARG A 574 13.62 7.66 0.50
N VAL A 575 13.49 8.96 0.74
CA VAL A 575 12.27 9.58 1.27
C VAL A 575 11.26 9.78 0.15
N SER A 576 10.01 9.41 0.39
CA SER A 576 8.91 9.60 -0.56
C SER A 576 7.59 9.78 0.17
N PRO A 577 6.64 10.55 -0.40
CA PRO A 577 5.28 10.59 0.14
C PRO A 577 4.55 9.27 -0.12
N ILE A 578 3.55 8.95 0.72
CA ILE A 578 2.64 7.82 0.44
C ILE A 578 1.83 8.11 -0.84
N LEU A 579 1.44 9.36 -1.07
CA LEU A 579 0.79 9.85 -2.28
C LEU A 579 1.73 10.80 -3.06
N GLY A 580 2.21 10.37 -4.22
CA GLY A 580 3.09 11.16 -5.10
C GLY A 580 2.47 11.51 -6.46
N ASN A 581 3.25 12.12 -7.35
CA ASN A 581 2.81 12.64 -8.67
C ASN A 581 2.18 11.58 -9.60
N LYS A 582 2.51 10.29 -9.43
CA LYS A 582 2.12 9.20 -10.34
C LYS A 582 1.12 8.21 -9.74
N GLN A 583 0.38 8.60 -8.69
CA GLN A 583 -0.57 7.81 -7.88
C GLN A 583 -0.02 7.34 -6.51
N ILE A 584 -0.92 6.84 -5.67
CA ILE A 584 -0.65 6.25 -4.36
C ILE A 584 0.41 5.15 -4.50
N ASN A 585 1.37 5.08 -3.57
CA ASN A 585 2.23 3.92 -3.38
C ASN A 585 1.43 2.74 -2.80
N ALA A 586 0.41 2.27 -3.54
CA ALA A 586 -0.60 1.31 -3.11
C ALA A 586 0.00 -0.01 -2.66
N LYS A 587 1.14 -0.40 -3.26
CA LYS A 587 1.86 -1.61 -2.87
C LYS A 587 2.47 -1.51 -1.46
N ALA A 588 3.08 -0.38 -1.12
CA ALA A 588 3.72 -0.19 0.19
C ALA A 588 2.65 -0.06 1.29
N LEU A 589 1.61 0.74 1.02
CA LEU A 589 0.49 0.91 1.94
C LEU A 589 -0.31 -0.38 2.13
N GLY A 590 -0.60 -1.11 1.05
CA GLY A 590 -1.30 -2.40 1.11
C GLY A 590 -0.51 -3.44 1.92
N ALA A 591 0.81 -3.54 1.70
CA ALA A 591 1.65 -4.45 2.47
C ALA A 591 1.70 -4.08 3.96
N SER A 592 1.76 -2.78 4.28
CA SER A 592 1.70 -2.31 5.68
C SER A 592 0.37 -2.67 6.35
N LEU A 593 -0.76 -2.45 5.67
CA LEU A 593 -2.08 -2.82 6.21
C LEU A 593 -2.21 -4.32 6.44
N SER A 594 -1.69 -5.16 5.53
CA SER A 594 -1.67 -6.62 5.73
C SER A 594 -0.82 -7.02 6.94
N ARG A 595 0.37 -6.43 7.11
CA ARG A 595 1.21 -6.66 8.30
C ARG A 595 0.52 -6.21 9.58
N PHE A 596 -0.19 -5.08 9.54
CA PHE A 596 -0.96 -4.58 10.69
C PHE A 596 -2.07 -5.56 11.09
N VAL A 597 -2.82 -6.09 10.12
CA VAL A 597 -3.85 -7.13 10.35
C VAL A 597 -3.25 -8.40 10.95
N GLU A 598 -2.13 -8.87 10.41
CA GLU A 598 -1.44 -10.08 10.90
C GLU A 598 -0.88 -9.88 12.32
N LYS A 599 -0.22 -8.74 12.57
CA LYS A 599 0.41 -8.42 13.85
C LYS A 599 -0.59 -8.38 15.02
N TYR A 600 -1.77 -7.80 14.79
CA TYR A 600 -2.83 -7.73 15.80
C TYR A 600 -3.90 -8.82 15.66
N ASN A 601 -3.70 -9.79 14.75
CA ASN A 601 -4.59 -10.93 14.51
C ASN A 601 -6.06 -10.50 14.31
N LEU A 602 -6.27 -9.46 13.50
CA LEU A 602 -7.61 -8.91 13.25
C LEU A 602 -8.44 -9.86 12.41
N LYS A 603 -9.65 -10.18 12.87
CA LYS A 603 -10.54 -11.14 12.20
C LYS A 603 -11.89 -10.53 11.86
N ASN A 604 -12.45 -10.97 10.73
CA ASN A 604 -13.84 -10.69 10.37
C ASN A 604 -14.80 -11.54 11.23
N ASP A 605 -16.11 -11.31 11.08
CA ASP A 605 -17.13 -12.06 11.83
C ASP A 605 -17.22 -13.56 11.46
N ALA A 606 -16.61 -13.98 10.35
CA ALA A 606 -16.48 -15.38 9.96
C ALA A 606 -15.21 -16.06 10.54
N GLY A 607 -14.38 -15.31 11.27
CA GLY A 607 -13.12 -15.80 11.85
C GLY A 607 -11.92 -15.80 10.90
N GLU A 608 -12.07 -15.28 9.68
CA GLU A 608 -11.01 -15.13 8.68
C GLU A 608 -10.25 -13.82 8.88
N PRO A 609 -9.03 -13.65 8.30
CA PRO A 609 -8.29 -12.39 8.37
C PRO A 609 -9.09 -11.20 7.86
N LEU A 610 -9.14 -10.12 8.65
CA LEU A 610 -9.92 -8.93 8.33
C LEU A 610 -9.40 -8.24 7.07
N THR A 611 -10.29 -7.98 6.11
CA THR A 611 -9.98 -7.09 4.97
C THR A 611 -10.02 -5.64 5.42
N LEU A 612 -8.89 -5.15 5.94
CA LEU A 612 -8.72 -3.77 6.41
C LEU A 612 -8.42 -2.85 5.21
N THR A 613 -9.38 -2.00 4.85
CA THR A 613 -9.21 -0.98 3.80
C THR A 613 -9.60 0.40 4.35
N ILE A 614 -8.77 1.41 4.09
CA ILE A 614 -9.00 2.79 4.58
C ILE A 614 -10.36 3.33 4.10
N SER A 615 -10.81 2.94 2.89
CA SER A 615 -12.11 3.33 2.33
C SER A 615 -13.32 2.86 3.15
N ARG A 616 -13.18 1.86 4.04
CA ARG A 616 -14.24 1.36 4.92
C ARG A 616 -14.45 2.24 6.16
N PHE A 617 -13.46 3.05 6.57
CA PHE A 617 -13.59 3.92 7.74
C PHE A 617 -14.67 4.99 7.55
N ARG A 618 -14.74 5.63 6.39
CA ARG A 618 -15.77 6.65 6.11
C ARG A 618 -17.21 6.11 6.18
N PRO A 619 -17.58 4.99 5.53
CA PRO A 619 -18.85 4.32 5.75
C PRO A 619 -19.13 3.97 7.22
N THR A 620 -18.10 3.52 7.94
CA THR A 620 -18.22 3.15 9.37
C THR A 620 -18.52 4.37 10.24
N PHE A 621 -17.81 5.47 10.00
CA PHE A 621 -18.03 6.74 10.68
C PHE A 621 -19.46 7.27 10.47
N VAL A 622 -19.97 7.19 9.24
CA VAL A 622 -21.36 7.57 8.92
C VAL A 622 -22.37 6.63 9.57
N SER A 623 -22.10 5.32 9.59
CA SER A 623 -22.96 4.36 10.28
C SER A 623 -23.06 4.66 11.77
N GLU A 624 -21.96 5.11 12.40
CA GLU A 624 -21.94 5.51 13.80
C GLU A 624 -22.74 6.79 14.04
N MET A 625 -22.58 7.81 13.20
CA MET A 625 -23.39 9.03 13.23
C MET A 625 -24.89 8.73 13.18
N LEU A 626 -25.31 7.86 12.25
CA LEU A 626 -26.71 7.46 12.13
C LEU A 626 -27.20 6.72 13.37
N LYS A 627 -26.40 5.80 13.93
CA LYS A 627 -26.74 5.09 15.17
C LYS A 627 -26.89 6.07 16.34
N ASN A 628 -26.06 7.09 16.41
CA ASN A 628 -26.11 8.13 17.44
C ASN A 628 -27.17 9.22 17.18
N GLY A 629 -27.96 9.10 16.10
CA GLY A 629 -29.10 9.99 15.86
C GLY A 629 -28.75 11.33 15.19
N VAL A 630 -27.58 11.44 14.56
CA VAL A 630 -27.17 12.68 13.87
C VAL A 630 -28.12 13.01 12.71
N PRO A 631 -28.58 14.26 12.59
CA PRO A 631 -29.38 14.71 11.46
C PRO A 631 -28.70 14.50 10.11
N LEU A 632 -29.47 14.14 9.08
CA LEU A 632 -28.96 13.93 7.71
C LEU A 632 -28.26 15.17 7.13
N ARG A 633 -28.69 16.37 7.54
CA ARG A 633 -28.08 17.63 7.12
C ARG A 633 -26.66 17.80 7.66
N GLU A 634 -26.42 17.43 8.90
CA GLU A 634 -25.08 17.45 9.50
C GLU A 634 -24.19 16.39 8.86
N ILE A 635 -24.72 15.19 8.60
CA ILE A 635 -24.01 14.15 7.86
C ILE A 635 -23.64 14.66 6.45
N GLN A 636 -24.54 15.37 5.76
CA GLN A 636 -24.25 15.97 4.45
C GLN A 636 -23.07 16.95 4.53
N LEU A 637 -23.07 17.85 5.52
CA LEU A 637 -22.01 18.83 5.74
C LEU A 637 -20.67 18.15 6.04
N MET A 638 -20.66 17.19 6.97
CA MET A 638 -19.49 16.38 7.33
C MET A 638 -18.91 15.62 6.15
N LEU A 639 -19.78 15.10 5.28
CA LEU A 639 -19.35 14.38 4.08
C LEU A 639 -18.94 15.30 2.92
N GLY A 640 -19.21 16.60 2.99
CA GLY A 640 -18.96 17.54 1.89
C GLY A 640 -19.78 17.18 0.64
N HIS A 641 -21.00 16.68 0.84
CA HIS A 641 -21.93 16.35 -0.25
C HIS A 641 -22.66 17.62 -0.72
N SER A 642 -22.72 17.83 -2.04
CA SER A 642 -23.34 19.02 -2.63
C SER A 642 -24.86 19.08 -2.45
N SER A 643 -25.51 17.92 -2.26
CA SER A 643 -26.95 17.82 -2.07
C SER A 643 -27.29 16.72 -1.08
N ILE A 644 -28.45 16.84 -0.45
CA ILE A 644 -28.98 15.80 0.44
C ILE A 644 -29.29 14.52 -0.34
N GLN A 645 -29.67 14.62 -1.62
CA GLN A 645 -29.91 13.47 -2.49
C GLN A 645 -28.65 12.62 -2.66
N THR A 646 -27.49 13.26 -2.76
CA THR A 646 -26.20 12.54 -2.79
C THR A 646 -25.92 11.83 -1.47
N THR A 647 -26.29 12.42 -0.34
CA THR A 647 -26.19 11.78 0.97
C THR A 647 -27.13 10.59 1.09
N ILE A 648 -28.40 10.73 0.71
CA ILE A 648 -29.39 9.64 0.73
C ILE A 648 -28.92 8.50 -0.17
N GLY A 649 -28.56 8.77 -1.43
CA GLY A 649 -28.07 7.74 -2.34
C GLY A 649 -26.77 7.07 -1.86
N TYR A 650 -25.92 7.79 -1.14
CA TYR A 650 -24.75 7.22 -0.48
C TYR A 650 -25.14 6.28 0.66
N LEU A 651 -26.08 6.66 1.53
CA LEU A 651 -26.59 5.82 2.62
C LEU A 651 -27.31 4.57 2.09
N ASP A 652 -28.12 4.74 1.05
CA ASP A 652 -28.78 3.64 0.34
C ASP A 652 -27.76 2.65 -0.20
N SER A 653 -26.67 3.16 -0.81
CA SER A 653 -25.60 2.30 -1.33
C SER A 653 -24.89 1.49 -0.25
N LEU A 654 -24.95 1.91 1.01
CA LEU A 654 -24.34 1.27 2.17
C LEU A 654 -25.29 0.33 2.93
N ASP A 655 -26.54 0.17 2.47
CA ASP A 655 -27.59 -0.61 3.14
C ASP A 655 -27.86 -0.19 4.60
N LEU A 656 -27.58 1.09 4.90
CA LEU A 656 -27.84 1.68 6.22
C LEU A 656 -29.34 1.97 6.44
N ASN A 657 -30.16 1.75 5.41
CA ASN A 657 -31.61 1.80 5.50
C ASN A 657 -32.20 0.78 6.46
N SER A 658 -31.53 -0.37 6.66
CA SER A 658 -31.93 -1.32 7.70
C SER A 658 -31.96 -0.66 9.09
N ILE A 659 -30.93 0.14 9.41
CA ILE A 659 -30.83 0.89 10.67
C ILE A 659 -31.94 1.96 10.76
N SER A 660 -32.17 2.70 9.68
CA SER A 660 -33.25 3.69 9.61
C SER A 660 -34.62 3.04 9.79
N ARG A 661 -34.87 1.88 9.16
CA ARG A 661 -36.12 1.12 9.28
C ARG A 661 -36.31 0.58 10.68
N ILE A 662 -35.26 0.08 11.33
CA ILE A 662 -35.30 -0.37 12.73
C ILE A 662 -35.70 0.81 13.62
N LYS A 663 -35.01 1.95 13.51
CA LYS A 663 -35.34 3.15 14.30
C LYS A 663 -36.75 3.68 14.05
N ILE A 664 -37.19 3.71 12.79
CA ILE A 664 -38.56 4.10 12.43
C ILE A 664 -39.55 3.12 13.07
N ASN A 665 -39.29 1.81 12.98
CA ASN A 665 -40.17 0.80 13.58
C ASN A 665 -40.19 0.88 15.12
N ASP A 666 -39.05 1.16 15.76
CA ASP A 666 -38.95 1.37 17.21
C ASP A 666 -39.75 2.61 17.62
N LYS A 667 -39.61 3.73 16.90
CA LYS A 667 -40.42 4.94 17.15
C LYS A 667 -41.89 4.76 16.83
N LEU A 668 -42.24 4.03 15.78
CA LEU A 668 -43.63 3.67 15.47
C LEU A 668 -44.22 2.78 16.56
N ARG A 669 -43.44 1.84 17.12
CA ARG A 669 -43.84 1.04 18.28
C ARG A 669 -44.04 1.90 19.52
N GLU A 670 -43.15 2.85 19.79
CA GLU A 670 -43.28 3.81 20.90
C GLU A 670 -44.54 4.68 20.75
N ILE A 671 -44.82 5.19 19.54
CA ILE A 671 -46.05 5.94 19.22
C ILE A 671 -47.27 5.03 19.37
N HIS A 672 -47.23 3.81 18.87
CA HIS A 672 -48.34 2.86 19.01
C HIS A 672 -48.60 2.49 20.47
N GLN A 673 -47.54 2.28 21.27
CA GLN A 673 -47.66 2.01 22.71
C GLN A 673 -48.27 3.21 23.43
N SER A 674 -47.76 4.43 23.20
CA SER A 674 -48.32 5.65 23.80
C SER A 674 -49.76 5.95 23.37
N THR A 675 -50.16 5.50 22.17
CA THR A 675 -51.54 5.63 21.67
C THR A 675 -52.46 4.55 22.25
N LEU A 676 -51.96 3.33 22.48
CA LEU A 676 -52.70 2.24 23.13
C LEU A 676 -52.88 2.50 24.63
N ASP A 677 -51.88 3.07 25.29
CA ASP A 677 -51.95 3.47 26.70
C ASP A 677 -52.97 4.62 26.92
N LYS A 678 -53.20 5.47 25.91
CA LYS A 678 -54.26 6.50 25.93
C LYS A 678 -55.69 5.95 25.85
N GLN A 679 -55.91 4.67 25.52
CA GLN A 679 -57.25 4.08 25.42
C GLN A 679 -57.73 3.31 26.65
N ILE A 680 -56.99 3.35 27.77
CA ILE A 680 -57.47 2.82 29.06
C ILE A 680 -57.32 3.88 30.17
N GLU A 681 -57.73 5.11 29.91
CA GLU A 681 -58.33 5.91 30.97
C GLU A 681 -59.84 5.86 30.75
N LYS A 682 -60.51 5.00 31.53
CA LYS A 682 -61.94 5.13 31.74
C LYS A 682 -62.20 6.58 32.13
N LEU A 683 -63.15 7.25 31.46
CA LEU A 683 -63.76 8.47 31.97
C LEU A 683 -63.97 8.30 33.48
N PRO A 684 -63.44 9.19 34.33
CA PRO A 684 -63.72 9.12 35.75
C PRO A 684 -65.22 9.34 35.95
N GLU A 685 -65.93 8.27 36.30
CA GLU A 685 -67.22 8.37 36.97
C GLU A 685 -67.03 9.22 38.22
N ASP A 686 -67.79 10.32 38.31
CA ASP A 686 -68.08 11.13 39.49
C ASP A 686 -67.02 11.13 40.59
N ILE A 687 -66.00 11.97 40.44
CA ILE A 687 -65.23 12.43 41.61
C ILE A 687 -66.11 13.40 42.40
N LYS A 688 -66.83 12.84 43.37
CA LYS A 688 -67.38 13.56 44.51
C LYS A 688 -66.34 14.57 45.00
N SER A 689 -66.75 15.84 45.10
CA SER A 689 -65.95 16.92 45.67
C SER A 689 -65.42 16.51 47.05
N LYS A 690 -64.18 16.06 47.12
CA LYS A 690 -63.43 16.06 48.37
C LYS A 690 -62.91 17.48 48.53
N ASN A 691 -63.54 18.20 49.45
CA ASN A 691 -63.00 19.40 50.06
C ASN A 691 -61.66 19.07 50.71
N ASN A 692 -60.57 19.15 49.95
CA ASN A 692 -59.24 19.34 50.49
C ASN A 692 -58.78 20.72 50.05
N HIS A 693 -58.93 21.71 50.95
CA HIS A 693 -58.11 22.91 50.97
C HIS A 693 -56.67 22.53 51.33
N GLU A 694 -56.00 21.74 50.51
CA GLU A 694 -54.54 21.78 50.44
C GLU A 694 -54.22 22.80 49.35
N LEU A 695 -53.77 23.97 49.80
CA LEU A 695 -53.16 24.96 48.92
C LEU A 695 -52.05 24.26 48.13
N VAL A 696 -52.30 23.96 46.86
CA VAL A 696 -51.24 23.61 45.92
C VAL A 696 -50.40 24.87 45.79
N THR A 697 -49.29 24.95 46.53
CA THR A 697 -48.31 26.02 46.40
C THR A 697 -47.65 25.89 45.03
N SER A 698 -48.17 26.62 44.05
CA SER A 698 -47.52 26.77 42.76
C SER A 698 -46.36 27.75 42.89
N PHE A 699 -45.26 27.45 42.20
CA PHE A 699 -44.12 28.35 42.12
C PHE A 699 -44.24 29.17 40.84
N HIS A 700 -44.37 30.48 40.99
CA HIS A 700 -44.40 31.40 39.86
C HIS A 700 -43.02 31.40 39.19
N THR A 701 -42.95 30.88 37.97
CA THR A 701 -41.78 31.02 37.10
C THR A 701 -42.00 32.18 36.14
N PRO A 702 -40.97 32.70 35.47
CA PRO A 702 -41.14 33.83 34.56
C PRO A 702 -42.10 33.61 33.37
N LEU A 703 -42.44 32.36 33.05
CA LEU A 703 -43.27 32.01 31.89
C LEU A 703 -44.60 31.34 32.24
N ALA A 704 -44.68 30.69 33.40
CA ALA A 704 -45.85 29.93 33.84
C ALA A 704 -45.78 29.61 35.34
N GLU A 705 -46.85 29.04 35.90
CA GLU A 705 -46.82 28.45 37.22
C GLU A 705 -46.23 27.03 37.16
N CYS A 706 -45.45 26.62 38.16
CA CYS A 706 -44.86 25.29 38.24
C CYS A 706 -45.43 24.51 39.42
N ARG A 707 -45.87 23.27 39.17
CA ARG A 707 -46.37 22.34 40.18
C ARG A 707 -45.29 21.90 41.17
N ASN A 708 -44.06 21.67 40.70
CA ASN A 708 -42.92 21.29 41.53
C ASN A 708 -41.58 21.60 40.86
N ILE A 709 -40.84 22.58 41.39
CA ILE A 709 -39.53 22.98 40.87
C ILE A 709 -38.40 21.99 41.21
N PHE A 710 -38.57 21.11 42.21
CA PHE A 710 -37.53 20.16 42.65
C PHE A 710 -37.64 18.79 41.98
N ASP A 711 -38.71 18.54 41.23
CA ASP A 711 -38.95 17.26 40.56
C ASP A 711 -39.29 17.46 39.07
N PRO A 712 -38.33 17.93 38.25
CA PRO A 712 -38.59 18.15 36.84
C PRO A 712 -38.70 16.81 36.07
N PRO A 713 -39.32 16.79 34.87
CA PRO A 713 -39.46 15.57 34.07
C PRO A 713 -38.13 14.96 33.63
N ASP A 714 -38.16 13.70 33.21
CA ASP A 714 -36.95 12.93 32.86
C ASP A 714 -36.11 13.60 31.76
N PHE A 715 -36.74 14.30 30.80
CA PHE A 715 -36.01 15.01 29.76
C PHE A 715 -35.15 16.16 30.31
N VAL A 716 -35.52 16.77 31.45
CA VAL A 716 -34.72 17.77 32.16
C VAL A 716 -33.67 17.09 33.03
N LYS A 717 -34.02 16.00 33.73
CA LYS A 717 -33.10 15.22 34.57
C LYS A 717 -31.91 14.64 33.78
N ASN A 718 -32.14 14.36 32.49
CA ASN A 718 -31.13 13.84 31.57
C ASN A 718 -30.21 14.93 30.96
N LEU A 719 -30.43 16.22 31.25
CA LEU A 719 -29.55 17.30 30.79
C LEU A 719 -28.27 17.34 31.64
N SER A 720 -27.14 17.64 31.00
CA SER A 720 -25.85 17.78 31.70
C SER A 720 -25.80 18.92 32.72
N SER A 721 -26.73 19.87 32.62
CA SER A 721 -26.88 21.01 33.54
C SER A 721 -27.72 20.68 34.78
N TYR A 722 -28.37 19.51 34.84
CA TYR A 722 -29.21 19.12 35.99
C TYR A 722 -28.36 18.57 37.13
N ILE A 723 -28.56 19.13 38.33
CA ILE A 723 -27.97 18.65 39.57
C ILE A 723 -29.11 18.12 40.47
N PRO A 724 -29.11 16.82 40.82
CA PRO A 724 -30.14 16.25 41.68
C PRO A 724 -30.31 17.03 42.99
N GLY A 725 -31.55 17.40 43.32
CA GLY A 725 -31.89 18.17 44.53
C GLY A 725 -31.84 19.69 44.39
N THR A 726 -31.48 20.24 43.22
CA THR A 726 -31.55 21.68 42.94
C THR A 726 -32.87 22.06 42.22
N PRO A 727 -33.40 23.28 42.42
CA PRO A 727 -34.60 23.72 41.72
C PRO A 727 -34.31 23.90 40.22
N CYS A 728 -35.28 23.54 39.37
CA CYS A 728 -35.19 23.65 37.93
C CYS A 728 -34.99 25.10 37.48
N SER A 729 -33.96 25.36 36.67
CA SER A 729 -33.63 26.66 36.08
C SER A 729 -33.91 26.75 34.58
N GLN A 730 -34.42 25.69 33.95
CA GLN A 730 -34.60 25.62 32.50
C GLN A 730 -35.94 26.23 32.04
N TYR A 731 -36.09 27.55 32.22
CA TYR A 731 -37.36 28.24 31.99
C TYR A 731 -37.83 28.20 30.53
N ASN A 732 -36.90 28.23 29.57
CA ASN A 732 -37.19 28.13 28.13
C ASN A 732 -37.83 26.79 27.71
N LYS A 733 -37.84 25.78 28.59
CA LYS A 733 -38.51 24.49 28.37
C LYS A 733 -39.79 24.33 29.20
N CYS A 734 -40.22 25.37 29.92
CA CYS A 734 -41.40 25.32 30.78
C CYS A 734 -42.68 24.99 30.02
N LEU A 735 -42.91 25.55 28.82
CA LEU A 735 -44.15 25.32 28.08
C LEU A 735 -44.33 23.86 27.62
N GLY A 736 -43.24 23.10 27.46
CA GLY A 736 -43.26 21.68 27.13
C GLY A 736 -43.11 20.76 28.34
N CYS A 737 -43.14 21.28 29.56
CA CYS A 737 -42.90 20.53 30.79
C CYS A 737 -44.21 20.01 31.39
N ASP A 738 -44.24 18.75 31.82
CA ASP A 738 -45.43 18.14 32.45
C ASP A 738 -45.87 18.80 33.77
N ASN A 739 -44.95 19.54 34.41
CA ASN A 739 -45.23 20.27 35.66
C ASN A 739 -45.76 21.69 35.43
N VAL A 740 -45.93 22.12 34.18
CA VAL A 740 -46.38 23.48 33.87
C VAL A 740 -47.87 23.64 34.13
N ILE A 741 -48.25 24.76 34.72
CA ILE A 741 -49.62 25.19 34.92
C ILE A 741 -49.73 26.58 34.31
N ILE A 742 -50.62 26.72 33.32
CA ILE A 742 -50.85 27.99 32.63
C ILE A 742 -52.25 28.47 33.03
N THR A 743 -52.33 29.71 33.52
CA THR A 743 -53.59 30.36 33.88
C THR A 743 -53.79 31.62 33.03
N ALA A 744 -54.99 32.19 33.05
CA ALA A 744 -55.30 33.42 32.32
C ALA A 744 -54.36 34.59 32.70
N LYS A 745 -53.78 34.57 33.91
CA LYS A 745 -52.82 35.58 34.37
C LYS A 745 -51.46 35.51 33.66
N ASN A 746 -51.12 34.36 33.06
CA ASN A 746 -49.85 34.14 32.37
C ASN A 746 -49.94 34.45 30.86
N LEU A 747 -51.15 34.68 30.34
CA LEU A 747 -51.36 34.99 28.92
C LEU A 747 -50.62 36.24 28.46
N PRO A 748 -50.56 37.36 29.22
CA PRO A 748 -49.80 38.53 28.81
C PRO A 748 -48.33 38.22 28.52
N GLU A 749 -47.65 37.47 29.39
CA GLU A 749 -46.24 37.08 29.21
C GLU A 749 -46.07 36.16 28.00
N ILE A 750 -47.00 35.22 27.77
CA ILE A 750 -46.97 34.29 26.63
C ILE A 750 -47.15 35.04 25.29
N PHE A 751 -48.08 36.00 25.24
CA PHE A 751 -48.28 36.85 24.06
C PHE A 751 -47.07 37.78 23.79
N ALA A 752 -46.45 38.31 24.84
CA ALA A 752 -45.22 39.09 24.71
C ALA A 752 -44.06 38.22 24.20
N MET A 753 -43.95 36.97 24.64
CA MET A 753 -42.94 36.02 24.13
C MET A 753 -43.18 35.64 22.67
N LYS A 754 -44.44 35.46 22.26
CA LYS A 754 -44.82 35.26 20.85
C LYS A 754 -44.30 36.39 19.97
N ARG A 755 -44.53 37.64 20.41
CA ARG A 755 -44.06 38.86 19.73
C ARG A 755 -42.54 38.87 19.64
N ASP A 756 -41.84 38.67 20.77
CA ASP A 756 -40.39 38.74 20.83
C ASP A 756 -39.72 37.67 19.96
N TYR A 757 -40.23 36.43 19.96
CA TYR A 757 -39.75 35.36 19.08
C TYR A 757 -40.06 35.63 17.61
N THR A 758 -41.22 36.18 17.27
CA THR A 758 -41.55 36.54 15.88
C THR A 758 -40.60 37.61 15.37
N LEU A 759 -40.33 38.65 16.16
CA LEU A 759 -39.37 39.70 15.82
C LEU A 759 -37.93 39.16 15.68
N LEU A 760 -37.52 38.22 16.54
CA LEU A 760 -36.22 37.56 16.44
C LEU A 760 -36.08 36.74 15.14
N VAL A 761 -37.14 36.06 14.70
CA VAL A 761 -37.14 35.30 13.44
C VAL A 761 -37.14 36.23 12.22
N GLU A 762 -37.86 37.35 12.28
CA GLU A 762 -37.97 38.31 11.18
C GLU A 762 -36.72 39.18 11.00
N HIS A 763 -36.08 39.61 12.09
CA HIS A 763 -35.00 40.60 12.04
C HIS A 763 -33.59 40.03 12.27
N ASN A 764 -33.45 38.80 12.80
CA ASN A 764 -32.16 38.17 13.03
C ASN A 764 -32.01 36.85 12.28
N ARG A 765 -30.76 36.46 11.99
CA ARG A 765 -30.42 35.12 11.49
C ARG A 765 -30.43 34.05 12.59
N VAL A 766 -31.30 34.20 13.59
CA VAL A 766 -31.35 33.29 14.75
C VAL A 766 -31.77 31.88 14.33
N MET A 767 -32.55 31.76 13.26
CA MET A 767 -32.95 30.48 12.65
C MET A 767 -31.78 29.69 12.05
N ASP A 768 -30.67 30.36 11.73
CA ASP A 768 -29.43 29.72 11.27
C ASP A 768 -28.56 29.24 12.46
N THR A 769 -28.96 29.54 13.70
CA THR A 769 -28.26 29.14 14.92
C THR A 769 -28.94 27.91 15.57
N PRO A 770 -28.24 27.17 16.44
CA PRO A 770 -28.83 26.06 17.20
C PRO A 770 -30.07 26.45 18.04
N TYR A 771 -30.20 27.73 18.41
CA TYR A 771 -31.36 28.25 19.13
C TYR A 771 -32.62 28.37 18.25
N GLY A 772 -32.49 28.36 16.92
CA GLY A 772 -33.61 28.44 16.00
C GLY A 772 -34.63 27.32 16.17
N HIS A 773 -34.17 26.11 16.49
CA HIS A 773 -35.07 24.98 16.75
C HIS A 773 -35.91 25.17 18.02
N VAL A 774 -35.29 25.65 19.10
CA VAL A 774 -35.97 25.92 20.38
C VAL A 774 -37.00 27.04 20.22
N ILE A 775 -36.69 28.08 19.44
CA ILE A 775 -37.63 29.16 19.13
C ILE A 775 -38.82 28.62 18.31
N SER A 776 -38.55 27.76 17.32
CA SER A 776 -39.61 27.15 16.50
C SER A 776 -40.53 26.26 17.33
N GLU A 777 -39.98 25.42 18.20
CA GLU A 777 -40.75 24.52 19.08
C GLU A 777 -41.61 25.34 20.06
N ASN A 778 -41.04 26.36 20.69
CA ASN A 778 -41.79 27.23 21.58
C ASN A 778 -42.87 28.04 20.83
N LEU A 779 -42.63 28.51 19.60
CA LEU A 779 -43.65 29.18 18.79
C LEU A 779 -44.83 28.26 18.47
N GLU A 780 -44.60 26.97 18.24
CA GLU A 780 -45.66 25.98 18.04
C GLU A 780 -46.47 25.74 19.33
N LEU A 781 -45.81 25.60 20.48
CA LEU A 781 -46.48 25.47 21.78
C LEU A 781 -47.31 26.71 22.14
N ILE A 782 -46.72 27.91 21.95
CA ILE A 782 -47.41 29.19 22.14
C ILE A 782 -48.60 29.31 21.20
N LYS A 783 -48.50 28.81 19.96
CA LYS A 783 -49.65 28.79 19.04
C LYS A 783 -50.79 27.96 19.62
N GLY A 784 -50.52 26.78 20.18
CA GLY A 784 -51.55 25.98 20.85
C GLY A 784 -52.25 26.71 22.00
N ILE A 785 -51.56 27.64 22.68
CA ILE A 785 -52.11 28.41 23.81
C ILE A 785 -52.82 29.69 23.34
N THR A 786 -52.37 30.32 22.26
CA THR A 786 -52.80 31.68 21.86
C THR A 786 -53.75 31.70 20.66
N ASP A 787 -53.87 30.60 19.92
CA ASP A 787 -54.75 30.50 18.75
C ASP A 787 -56.20 30.21 19.21
N PRO A 788 -57.18 31.07 18.88
CA PRO A 788 -58.58 30.89 19.28
C PRO A 788 -59.21 29.56 18.87
N GLU A 789 -58.71 28.91 17.81
CA GLU A 789 -59.23 27.61 17.36
C GLU A 789 -58.61 26.42 18.08
N LEU A 790 -57.46 26.61 18.76
CA LEU A 790 -56.68 25.54 19.40
C LEU A 790 -56.60 25.68 20.93
N SER A 791 -56.83 26.89 21.45
CA SER A 791 -56.67 27.22 22.86
C SER A 791 -57.86 26.80 23.72
N ASP A 792 -57.56 26.35 24.94
CA ASP A 792 -58.56 26.08 25.98
C ASP A 792 -59.03 27.36 26.73
N PHE A 793 -58.42 28.52 26.45
CA PHE A 793 -58.80 29.80 27.05
C PHE A 793 -59.97 30.45 26.32
N SER A 794 -60.78 31.24 27.06
CA SER A 794 -61.89 31.97 26.44
C SER A 794 -61.37 33.08 25.50
N LEU A 795 -62.17 33.44 24.51
CA LEU A 795 -61.85 34.56 23.61
C LEU A 795 -61.57 35.86 24.37
N GLU A 796 -62.31 36.10 25.45
CA GLU A 796 -62.13 37.28 26.30
C GLU A 796 -60.78 37.25 27.04
N ASP A 797 -60.36 36.08 27.54
CA ASP A 797 -59.05 35.91 28.18
C ASP A 797 -57.90 36.12 27.19
N LEU A 798 -58.04 35.60 25.96
CA LEU A 798 -57.04 35.74 24.90
C LEU A 798 -56.90 37.20 24.44
N GLU A 799 -58.02 37.89 24.20
CA GLU A 799 -58.02 39.32 23.82
C GLU A 799 -57.44 40.19 24.93
N ASN A 800 -57.80 39.92 26.18
CA ASN A 800 -57.27 40.67 27.33
C ASN A 800 -55.77 40.38 27.54
N GLY A 801 -55.35 39.13 27.39
CA GLY A 801 -53.93 38.73 27.44
C GLY A 801 -53.10 39.42 26.37
N GLN A 802 -53.58 39.43 25.12
CA GLN A 802 -52.91 40.09 24.00
C GLN A 802 -52.79 41.61 24.21
N ARG A 803 -53.85 42.25 24.70
CA ARG A 803 -53.84 43.70 25.00
C ARG A 803 -52.86 44.04 26.12
N LEU A 804 -52.77 43.21 27.15
CA LEU A 804 -51.87 43.42 28.29
C LEU A 804 -50.40 43.17 27.92
N ALA A 805 -50.14 42.29 26.96
CA ALA A 805 -48.79 42.00 26.45
C ALA A 805 -48.08 43.22 25.82
N GLU A 806 -48.84 44.20 25.30
CA GLU A 806 -48.27 45.44 24.76
C GLU A 806 -47.49 46.25 25.80
N TYR A 807 -47.82 46.09 27.09
CA TYR A 807 -47.17 46.79 28.20
C TYR A 807 -45.99 46.01 28.80
N ILE A 808 -45.63 44.85 28.22
CA ILE A 808 -44.48 44.05 28.64
C ILE A 808 -43.31 44.34 27.70
N GLU A 809 -42.22 44.90 28.24
CA GLU A 809 -41.09 45.42 27.45
C GLU A 809 -40.29 44.30 26.75
N THR A 810 -39.92 43.24 27.45
CA THR A 810 -39.26 42.05 26.88
C THR A 810 -39.40 40.83 27.80
N THR A 811 -39.62 39.65 27.21
CA THR A 811 -39.77 38.36 27.92
C THR A 811 -38.61 37.39 27.67
N THR A 812 -37.66 37.73 26.80
CA THR A 812 -36.51 36.88 26.47
C THR A 812 -35.56 36.72 27.66
N LEU A 813 -35.81 35.71 28.48
CA LEU A 813 -34.82 35.13 29.38
C LEU A 813 -33.88 34.27 28.55
N VAL A 814 -32.81 34.88 28.04
CA VAL A 814 -31.71 34.15 27.42
C VAL A 814 -30.75 33.71 28.54
N ASP A 815 -31.04 32.58 29.17
CA ASP A 815 -30.00 31.88 29.93
C ASP A 815 -28.93 31.40 28.95
N GLY A 816 -27.74 32.00 29.05
CA GLY A 816 -26.55 31.58 28.30
C GLY A 816 -25.95 32.59 27.31
N VAL A 817 -26.38 33.86 27.29
CA VAL A 817 -25.64 34.93 26.59
C VAL A 817 -24.96 35.86 27.59
N ILE A 818 -23.81 35.39 28.10
CA ILE A 818 -22.56 36.15 28.26
C ILE A 818 -21.43 35.26 27.75
#